data_AF-A0A2N0FW22-F1
#
_entry.id   AF-A0A2N0FW22-F1
#
_cell.length_a   1.000
_cell.length_b   1.000
_cell.length_c   1.000
_cell.angle_alpha   90.00
_cell.angle_beta   90.00
_cell.angle_gamma   90.00
#
_symmetry.space_group_name_H-M   'P 1'
#
loop_
_entity.id
_entity.type
_entity.pdbx_description
1 polymer ?
#
loop_
_entity_poly.entity_id
_entity_poly.type
_entity_poly.pdbx_seq_one_letter_code
_entity_poly.pdbx_strand_id
1 'polypeptide(L)'
;MGDFFFRTYSWIAKKRWLALIGFLIILLGLAKMVSQIQFDDDISSLIPVNEETKQVQKVLKSITFTDKIIVNIKKAENATVDELTDYATEFLDSIQNRQGNYIKNIQGKVEDDVLQNTFDLVYNHLPLFLETEDYKVIQQKLSKDSITKLTESNYRTLISPAGIVAKKNIVKDPLGISFMGLKKLQKLGFGEGFKIKNGFLLDKDEQNILLFITPQFGSNETNKNLPFSEVLYAIQDDLNQKYNGSVESEYFGAALSAVSNAKQIKHDIQFTVSIAMTLLIILLIVFYRKITLPLILFAPAFFGGLLAIAMLCLIRTKMSAISLGIGSVLLGVTLDYGLHILTHLREGNSIKSVYQEVAPAVLMSSLTTASAFLCLLFLDSQALQDLGIFAAISVLGASIFALLFIPLVYKPRSATEIKSNLLDRLAAHQFHRNKWAILALAAVFVISIFTYRKVLFNKDIAKLNYETESLIKARQHLEKLTDMGSKSIYLATFGEDLQQVLHQNDSIYKKLEQLKENGQVISFGSIGTLAKSNRSQNKKIDAWKSFWSDEKISQLKQNLIQSGNELGFKENTFNQFYTLLAKDFTPLEIDRLKEIKSFSVDDYLVNDENGYTATSLVKVDSSSMAIIREQFDQAPNTLLIDRQQVNETFLGNLKNDFNQLLGYSLIVVLLILFIFYRSFVLTMITALPIFLTWFLTVGIMGLLHLEFNIFNIIICSFIFGLGVDYSIFITNGLLKEYRTGEKALTTHKTSIILSVITTIAGVGVLIFAKHPVLYTISAVSLIGILCAALTAFIVQPLLFRLFIGGRTKRPIRPRVLLHSLFSFGYFDLGGIVLGIYAWIYLKLYPKGHLKPQYRLHRVTSKFMKSVLYTNPFTTKKIINPLNEKFQKPALLIANHSSFLDILVMGMLHPKLIYLVKDHVYNSKTIGSAARLSGAYPVSGGIENGEAYLKQKLAQGFSIITFPEGSRSINNKIGRFHKGAFYLAEKFDLDILPVLIHGASEVSPKDSFIIRDGSITAQFLGRITPNDKRYGETYTQRAKQVGAYVRKEFRAMRKNIESPTYWHKTLLENFRYKGPLVYKGVRDDLKVHSISYQKLLHGLDEKGSIIYVSQQNVHLPLLLALDSIDRKISAFIKNDHYRAILANNYLTHRYSKIAVCDAFESVFTVPAETLIIDDSEFHPSEEIHQKLSEISNLIVLDKGEKFTPPSSFTILLQNDTFIWYKRNT
;
A
#
# COMPACT_ATOMS: atom_id res chain seq x y z
N MET A 1 -14.08 14.46 20.35
CA MET A 1 -14.63 13.27 19.66
C MET A 1 -15.29 12.32 20.65
N GLY A 2 -14.57 11.68 21.58
CA GLY A 2 -15.19 10.75 22.54
C GLY A 2 -16.39 11.33 23.29
N ASP A 3 -16.28 12.55 23.82
CA ASP A 3 -17.39 13.21 24.50
C ASP A 3 -18.58 13.54 23.57
N PHE A 4 -18.31 13.83 22.29
CA PHE A 4 -19.37 14.07 21.30
C PHE A 4 -20.19 12.80 21.09
N PHE A 5 -19.53 11.67 20.79
CA PHE A 5 -20.21 10.39 20.62
C PHE A 5 -20.93 9.93 21.89
N PHE A 6 -20.32 10.13 23.07
CA PHE A 6 -20.97 9.81 24.34
C PHE A 6 -22.23 10.66 24.58
N ARG A 7 -22.21 11.96 24.25
CA ARG A 7 -23.38 12.85 24.35
C ARG A 7 -24.47 12.44 23.37
N THR A 8 -24.11 12.18 22.10
CA THR A 8 -25.04 11.71 21.07
C THR A 8 -25.69 10.39 21.47
N TYR A 9 -24.89 9.43 21.92
CA TYR A 9 -25.38 8.17 22.48
C TYR A 9 -26.32 8.39 23.67
N SER A 10 -25.95 9.25 24.61
CA SER A 10 -26.77 9.53 25.79
C SER A 10 -28.12 10.15 25.40
N TRP A 11 -28.14 10.98 24.36
CA TRP A 11 -29.37 11.54 23.80
C TRP A 11 -30.25 10.47 23.13
N ILE A 12 -29.66 9.62 22.28
CA ILE A 12 -30.34 8.49 21.62
C ILE A 12 -30.89 7.51 22.67
N ALA A 13 -30.08 7.16 23.67
CA ALA A 13 -30.41 6.21 24.71
C ALA A 13 -31.56 6.69 25.62
N LYS A 14 -31.78 8.01 25.74
CA LYS A 14 -32.95 8.61 26.41
C LYS A 14 -34.22 8.56 25.55
N LYS A 15 -34.11 8.63 24.22
CA LYS A 15 -35.24 8.68 23.26
C LYS A 15 -35.29 7.45 22.34
N ARG A 16 -35.20 6.25 22.91
CA ARG A 16 -34.98 4.99 22.16
C ARG A 16 -36.02 4.72 21.06
N TRP A 17 -37.29 4.93 21.36
CA TRP A 17 -38.38 4.68 20.40
C TRP A 17 -38.35 5.63 19.21
N LEU A 18 -38.14 6.93 19.45
CA LEU A 18 -38.00 7.93 18.39
C LEU A 18 -36.77 7.64 17.52
N ALA A 19 -35.65 7.25 18.14
CA ALA A 19 -34.44 6.89 17.41
C ALA A 19 -34.63 5.61 16.56
N LEU A 20 -35.35 4.61 17.08
CA LEU A 20 -35.64 3.37 16.35
C LEU A 20 -36.57 3.61 15.15
N ILE A 21 -37.62 4.43 15.32
CA ILE A 21 -38.51 4.85 14.22
C ILE A 21 -37.70 5.61 13.16
N GLY A 22 -36.91 6.61 13.56
CA GLY A 22 -36.06 7.36 12.65
C GLY A 22 -35.06 6.48 11.89
N PHE A 23 -34.45 5.51 12.56
CA PHE A 23 -33.57 4.52 11.93
C PHE A 23 -34.31 3.66 10.91
N LEU A 24 -35.50 3.18 11.23
CA LEU A 24 -36.29 2.33 10.33
C LEU A 24 -36.76 3.10 9.08
N ILE A 25 -37.09 4.40 9.23
CA ILE A 25 -37.38 5.30 8.10
C ILE A 25 -36.15 5.46 7.20
N ILE A 26 -34.97 5.70 7.77
CA ILE A 26 -33.72 5.81 7.01
C ILE A 26 -33.45 4.50 6.26
N LEU A 27 -33.61 3.35 6.92
CA LEU A 27 -33.34 2.04 6.33
C LEU A 27 -34.31 1.73 5.17
N LEU A 28 -35.60 2.04 5.31
CA LEU A 28 -36.59 1.91 4.23
C LEU A 28 -36.29 2.87 3.07
N GLY A 29 -35.85 4.10 3.37
CA GLY A 29 -35.43 5.07 2.36
C GLY A 29 -34.24 4.58 1.54
N LEU A 30 -33.20 4.06 2.21
CA LEU A 30 -32.04 3.46 1.56
C LEU A 30 -32.43 2.23 0.73
N ALA A 31 -33.27 1.34 1.27
CA ALA A 31 -33.72 0.15 0.55
C ALA A 31 -34.50 0.48 -0.74
N LYS A 32 -35.36 1.52 -0.70
CA LYS A 32 -36.09 2.00 -1.88
C LYS A 32 -35.16 2.59 -2.95
N MET A 33 -34.06 3.23 -2.57
CA MET A 33 -33.07 3.72 -3.54
C MET A 33 -32.30 2.55 -4.16
N VAL A 34 -31.92 1.56 -3.34
CA VAL A 34 -31.19 0.38 -3.81
C VAL A 34 -31.99 -0.45 -4.82
N SER A 35 -33.33 -0.47 -4.74
CA SER A 35 -34.15 -1.21 -5.71
C SER A 35 -34.14 -0.62 -7.13
N GLN A 36 -33.56 0.57 -7.34
CA GLN A 36 -33.51 1.24 -8.65
C GLN A 36 -32.20 1.00 -9.42
N ILE A 37 -31.31 0.16 -8.91
CA ILE A 37 -29.96 -0.04 -9.47
C ILE A 37 -29.98 -0.81 -10.78
N GLN A 38 -29.15 -0.36 -11.72
CA GLN A 38 -28.73 -1.13 -12.89
C GLN A 38 -27.25 -1.49 -12.78
N PHE A 39 -26.93 -2.76 -12.97
CA PHE A 39 -25.56 -3.27 -12.97
C PHE A 39 -24.99 -3.34 -14.38
N ASP A 40 -23.72 -3.02 -14.50
CA ASP A 40 -22.91 -3.20 -15.71
C ASP A 40 -21.88 -4.32 -15.46
N ASP A 41 -21.92 -5.35 -16.31
CA ASP A 41 -21.05 -6.52 -16.25
C ASP A 41 -19.86 -6.42 -17.23
N ASP A 42 -19.67 -5.26 -17.88
CA ASP A 42 -18.57 -5.02 -18.80
C ASP A 42 -17.23 -4.86 -18.08
N ILE A 43 -16.31 -5.79 -18.32
CA ILE A 43 -14.94 -5.80 -17.77
C ILE A 43 -14.07 -4.73 -18.46
N SER A 44 -14.42 -4.33 -19.69
CA SER A 44 -13.70 -3.30 -20.43
C SER A 44 -13.80 -1.91 -19.76
N SER A 45 -14.80 -1.71 -18.91
CA SER A 45 -14.96 -0.50 -18.07
C SER A 45 -13.80 -0.26 -17.07
N LEU A 46 -12.91 -1.25 -16.90
CA LEU A 46 -11.68 -1.11 -16.12
C LEU A 46 -10.55 -0.41 -16.88
N ILE A 47 -10.62 -0.36 -18.21
CA ILE A 47 -9.58 0.23 -19.07
C ILE A 47 -9.69 1.76 -19.02
N PRO A 48 -8.58 2.48 -18.78
CA PRO A 48 -8.62 3.92 -18.67
C PRO A 48 -8.94 4.59 -20.02
N VAL A 49 -9.73 5.66 -19.97
CA VAL A 49 -10.12 6.44 -21.16
C VAL A 49 -9.53 7.85 -21.05
N ASN A 50 -8.50 8.11 -21.83
CA ASN A 50 -7.86 9.41 -22.01
C ASN A 50 -8.01 9.88 -23.47
N GLU A 51 -7.83 11.17 -23.77
CA GLU A 51 -8.18 11.73 -25.09
C GLU A 51 -7.47 11.04 -26.28
N GLU A 52 -6.21 10.60 -26.12
CA GLU A 52 -5.49 9.81 -27.13
C GLU A 52 -6.08 8.39 -27.30
N THR A 53 -6.47 7.74 -26.21
CA THR A 53 -7.00 6.37 -26.24
C THR A 53 -8.45 6.31 -26.64
N LYS A 54 -9.18 7.42 -26.51
CA LYS A 54 -10.55 7.59 -27.00
C LYS A 54 -10.63 7.40 -28.51
N GLN A 55 -9.66 7.91 -29.27
CA GLN A 55 -9.59 7.68 -30.73
C GLN A 55 -9.32 6.21 -31.05
N VAL A 56 -8.35 5.58 -30.37
CA VAL A 56 -8.05 4.15 -30.52
C VAL A 56 -9.26 3.29 -30.17
N GLN A 57 -9.97 3.60 -29.08
CA GLN A 57 -11.20 2.91 -28.67
C GLN A 57 -12.35 3.11 -29.65
N LYS A 58 -12.51 4.33 -30.21
CA LYS A 58 -13.50 4.58 -31.27
C LYS A 58 -13.25 3.68 -32.48
N VAL A 59 -12.02 3.64 -32.95
CA VAL A 59 -11.63 2.79 -34.09
C VAL A 59 -11.79 1.30 -33.74
N LEU A 60 -11.35 0.86 -32.56
CA LEU A 60 -11.53 -0.52 -32.10
C LEU A 60 -13.00 -0.96 -32.06
N LYS A 61 -13.92 -0.07 -31.63
CA LYS A 61 -15.37 -0.34 -31.64
C LYS A 61 -15.95 -0.50 -33.05
N SER A 62 -15.33 0.12 -34.06
CA SER A 62 -15.75 -0.03 -35.45
C SER A 62 -15.31 -1.37 -36.08
N ILE A 63 -14.43 -2.14 -35.43
CA ILE A 63 -13.95 -3.44 -35.93
C ILE A 63 -14.97 -4.54 -35.59
N THR A 64 -16.00 -4.68 -36.42
CA THR A 64 -17.11 -5.63 -36.21
C THR A 64 -16.69 -7.10 -36.23
N PHE A 65 -15.55 -7.43 -36.86
CA PHE A 65 -15.03 -8.80 -36.91
C PHE A 65 -14.72 -9.38 -35.52
N THR A 66 -14.32 -8.56 -34.54
CA THR A 66 -13.88 -9.06 -33.22
C THR A 66 -15.02 -9.60 -32.36
N ASP A 67 -16.26 -9.21 -32.65
CA ASP A 67 -17.44 -9.67 -31.90
C ASP A 67 -18.09 -10.91 -32.52
N LYS A 68 -17.59 -11.40 -33.66
CA LYS A 68 -18.16 -12.58 -34.34
C LYS A 68 -17.97 -13.84 -33.51
N ILE A 69 -18.98 -14.71 -33.60
CA ILE A 69 -18.93 -16.07 -33.09
C ILE A 69 -18.62 -16.99 -34.27
N ILE A 70 -17.51 -17.69 -34.17
CA ILE A 70 -17.09 -18.71 -35.12
C ILE A 70 -17.72 -20.02 -34.66
N VAL A 71 -18.42 -20.66 -35.59
CA VAL A 71 -18.99 -22.00 -35.42
C VAL A 71 -18.20 -22.94 -36.31
N ASN A 72 -17.46 -23.85 -35.68
CA ASN A 72 -16.76 -24.92 -36.38
C ASN A 72 -17.57 -26.20 -36.25
N ILE A 73 -18.05 -26.74 -37.36
CA ILE A 73 -18.74 -28.04 -37.41
C ILE A 73 -17.75 -29.01 -38.02
N LYS A 74 -17.40 -30.06 -37.29
CA LYS A 74 -16.40 -31.05 -37.67
C LYS A 74 -17.03 -32.43 -37.78
N LYS A 75 -16.57 -33.22 -38.73
CA LYS A 75 -16.96 -34.63 -38.88
C LYS A 75 -15.89 -35.57 -38.32
N ALA A 76 -16.30 -36.73 -37.84
CA ALA A 76 -15.40 -37.82 -37.49
C ALA A 76 -14.79 -38.47 -38.75
N GLU A 77 -13.70 -39.24 -38.60
CA GLU A 77 -13.01 -39.87 -39.74
C GLU A 77 -13.94 -40.74 -40.60
N ASN A 78 -14.92 -41.39 -39.97
CA ASN A 78 -15.87 -42.30 -40.63
C ASN A 78 -17.16 -41.62 -41.12
N ALA A 79 -17.34 -40.33 -40.87
CA ALA A 79 -18.54 -39.59 -41.24
C ALA A 79 -18.42 -38.98 -42.64
N THR A 80 -19.56 -38.87 -43.32
CA THR A 80 -19.61 -38.36 -44.70
C THR A 80 -19.70 -36.84 -44.74
N VAL A 81 -19.39 -36.25 -45.91
CA VAL A 81 -19.54 -34.80 -46.12
C VAL A 81 -21.01 -34.39 -46.15
N ASP A 82 -21.90 -35.30 -46.57
CA ASP A 82 -23.34 -35.03 -46.60
C ASP A 82 -23.90 -34.92 -45.17
N GLU A 83 -23.52 -35.83 -44.26
CA GLU A 83 -23.85 -35.73 -42.83
C GLU A 83 -23.34 -34.41 -42.21
N LEU A 84 -22.14 -33.96 -42.62
CA LEU A 84 -21.57 -32.68 -42.18
C LEU A 84 -22.41 -31.49 -42.65
N THR A 85 -22.88 -31.51 -43.90
CA THR A 85 -23.73 -30.45 -44.46
C THR A 85 -25.18 -30.50 -43.97
N ASP A 86 -25.70 -31.68 -43.64
CA ASP A 86 -27.01 -31.88 -43.03
C ASP A 86 -27.03 -31.29 -41.62
N TYR A 87 -26.00 -31.57 -40.82
CA TYR A 87 -25.82 -30.95 -39.50
C TYR A 87 -25.81 -29.42 -39.62
N ALA A 88 -25.03 -28.88 -40.56
CA ALA A 88 -24.92 -27.43 -40.75
C ALA A 88 -26.26 -26.80 -41.19
N THR A 89 -27.05 -27.51 -41.98
CA THR A 89 -28.39 -27.06 -42.38
C THR A 89 -29.36 -27.05 -41.21
N GLU A 90 -29.42 -28.15 -40.44
CA GLU A 90 -30.27 -28.23 -39.25
C GLU A 90 -29.86 -27.24 -38.16
N PHE A 91 -28.56 -26.93 -38.03
CA PHE A 91 -28.05 -25.88 -37.16
C PHE A 91 -28.60 -24.50 -37.55
N LEU A 92 -28.52 -24.14 -38.84
CA LEU A 92 -29.05 -22.87 -39.34
C LEU A 92 -30.57 -22.76 -39.16
N ASP A 93 -31.30 -23.84 -39.42
CA ASP A 93 -32.76 -23.86 -39.21
C ASP A 93 -33.11 -23.73 -37.73
N SER A 94 -32.39 -24.43 -36.85
CA SER A 94 -32.62 -24.40 -35.40
C SER A 94 -32.33 -23.03 -34.80
N ILE A 95 -31.23 -22.38 -35.21
CA ILE A 95 -30.85 -21.08 -34.66
C ILE A 95 -31.77 -19.95 -35.13
N GLN A 96 -32.22 -20.00 -36.39
CA GLN A 96 -33.14 -19.02 -36.97
C GLN A 96 -34.53 -19.12 -36.34
N ASN A 97 -35.02 -20.35 -36.07
CA ASN A 97 -36.32 -20.58 -35.42
C ASN A 97 -36.34 -20.24 -33.92
N ARG A 98 -35.24 -20.50 -33.19
CA ARG A 98 -35.20 -20.27 -31.73
C ARG A 98 -34.89 -18.82 -31.35
N GLN A 99 -33.98 -18.13 -32.05
CA GLN A 99 -33.48 -16.80 -31.63
C GLN A 99 -32.96 -15.91 -32.78
N GLY A 100 -33.72 -15.75 -33.87
CA GLY A 100 -33.34 -14.84 -34.97
C GLY A 100 -33.06 -13.38 -34.54
N ASN A 101 -33.68 -12.90 -33.46
CA ASN A 101 -33.55 -11.52 -32.98
C ASN A 101 -32.18 -11.18 -32.38
N TYR A 102 -31.35 -12.18 -32.05
CA TYR A 102 -30.01 -12.00 -31.49
C TYR A 102 -28.91 -12.05 -32.56
N ILE A 103 -29.28 -12.22 -33.82
CA ILE A 103 -28.37 -12.44 -34.94
C ILE A 103 -28.57 -11.33 -35.96
N LYS A 104 -27.50 -10.58 -36.24
CA LYS A 104 -27.50 -9.57 -37.31
C LYS A 104 -27.30 -10.22 -38.68
N ASN A 105 -26.40 -11.20 -38.77
CA ASN A 105 -26.09 -11.93 -40.00
C ASN A 105 -25.38 -13.26 -39.71
N ILE A 106 -25.53 -14.26 -40.57
CA ILE A 106 -24.77 -15.52 -40.56
C ILE A 106 -24.07 -15.69 -41.92
N GLN A 107 -22.76 -15.95 -41.89
CA GLN A 107 -21.94 -16.22 -43.07
C GLN A 107 -21.46 -17.67 -43.07
N GLY A 108 -21.19 -18.22 -44.26
CA GLY A 108 -20.68 -19.59 -44.42
C GLY A 108 -21.58 -20.51 -45.26
N LYS A 109 -22.81 -20.06 -45.59
CA LYS A 109 -23.70 -20.67 -46.60
C LYS A 109 -23.84 -19.71 -47.79
N VAL A 110 -23.54 -20.20 -48.99
CA VAL A 110 -23.67 -19.49 -50.27
C VAL A 110 -24.79 -20.14 -51.05
N GLU A 111 -25.86 -19.38 -51.28
CA GLU A 111 -26.99 -19.78 -52.10
C GLU A 111 -26.63 -19.66 -53.61
N ASP A 112 -27.22 -20.51 -54.46
CA ASP A 112 -26.88 -20.55 -55.90
C ASP A 112 -27.22 -19.26 -56.65
N ASP A 113 -28.24 -18.51 -56.20
CA ASP A 113 -28.63 -17.20 -56.73
C ASP A 113 -27.58 -16.11 -56.43
N VAL A 114 -26.85 -16.23 -55.31
CA VAL A 114 -25.75 -15.32 -54.95
C VAL A 114 -24.60 -15.41 -55.95
N LEU A 115 -24.27 -16.61 -56.43
CA LEU A 115 -23.22 -16.79 -57.44
C LEU A 115 -23.58 -16.10 -58.76
N GLN A 116 -24.85 -16.19 -59.17
CA GLN A 116 -25.33 -15.52 -60.37
C GLN A 116 -25.36 -14.00 -60.21
N ASN A 117 -25.83 -13.49 -59.07
CA ASN A 117 -25.84 -12.05 -58.77
C ASN A 117 -24.42 -11.48 -58.73
N THR A 118 -23.47 -12.21 -58.15
CA THR A 118 -22.05 -11.83 -58.12
C THR A 118 -21.47 -11.79 -59.53
N PHE A 119 -21.79 -12.79 -60.37
CA PHE A 119 -21.38 -12.78 -61.78
C PHE A 119 -21.94 -11.56 -62.52
N ASP A 120 -23.24 -11.27 -62.34
CA ASP A 120 -23.90 -10.16 -63.01
C ASP A 120 -23.37 -8.79 -62.56
N LEU A 121 -23.01 -8.63 -61.29
CA LEU A 121 -22.34 -7.43 -60.77
C LEU A 121 -20.96 -7.25 -61.40
N VAL A 122 -20.14 -8.31 -61.44
CA VAL A 122 -18.82 -8.27 -62.09
C VAL A 122 -18.94 -7.96 -63.57
N TYR A 123 -19.89 -8.60 -64.26
CA TYR A 123 -20.15 -8.38 -65.69
C TYR A 123 -20.53 -6.91 -65.97
N ASN A 124 -21.44 -6.34 -65.18
CA ASN A 124 -21.94 -4.98 -65.41
C ASN A 124 -20.93 -3.86 -65.08
N HIS A 125 -19.87 -4.19 -64.33
CA HIS A 125 -18.81 -3.28 -63.88
C HIS A 125 -17.40 -3.81 -64.16
N LEU A 126 -17.27 -4.61 -65.23
CA LEU A 126 -16.06 -5.39 -65.54
C LEU A 126 -14.73 -4.62 -65.50
N PRO A 127 -14.62 -3.38 -66.02
CA PRO A 127 -13.37 -2.61 -65.98
C PRO A 127 -12.78 -2.47 -64.57
N LEU A 128 -13.63 -2.37 -63.55
CA LEU A 128 -13.21 -2.12 -62.17
C LEU A 128 -12.48 -3.31 -61.54
N PHE A 129 -12.79 -4.52 -62.01
CA PHE A 129 -12.21 -5.77 -61.52
C PHE A 129 -10.99 -6.22 -62.31
N LEU A 130 -10.62 -5.54 -63.41
CA LEU A 130 -9.44 -5.89 -64.20
C LEU A 130 -8.18 -5.14 -63.72
N GLU A 131 -7.02 -5.79 -63.84
CA GLU A 131 -5.69 -5.22 -63.62
C GLU A 131 -4.95 -5.08 -64.96
N THR A 132 -3.87 -4.30 -64.98
CA THR A 132 -3.09 -4.03 -66.20
C THR A 132 -2.60 -5.30 -66.91
N GLU A 133 -2.25 -6.35 -66.15
CA GLU A 133 -1.82 -7.63 -66.72
C GLU A 133 -2.95 -8.41 -67.41
N ASP A 134 -4.20 -8.25 -66.98
CA ASP A 134 -5.33 -8.94 -67.61
C ASP A 134 -5.55 -8.47 -69.04
N TYR A 135 -5.29 -7.19 -69.33
CA TYR A 135 -5.40 -6.65 -70.68
C TYR A 135 -4.41 -7.32 -71.65
N LYS A 136 -3.25 -7.80 -71.17
CA LYS A 136 -2.33 -8.61 -71.99
C LYS A 136 -2.93 -9.98 -72.31
N VAL A 137 -3.58 -10.62 -71.34
CA VAL A 137 -4.27 -11.91 -71.52
C VAL A 137 -5.48 -11.76 -72.45
N ILE A 138 -6.26 -10.69 -72.28
CA ILE A 138 -7.39 -10.37 -73.16
C ILE A 138 -6.86 -10.16 -74.59
N GLN A 139 -5.79 -9.40 -74.78
CA GLN A 139 -5.19 -9.17 -76.10
C GLN A 139 -4.77 -10.48 -76.78
N GLN A 140 -4.19 -11.44 -76.06
CA GLN A 140 -3.84 -12.76 -76.60
C GLN A 140 -5.08 -13.54 -77.07
N LYS A 141 -6.20 -13.43 -76.35
CA LYS A 141 -7.48 -14.07 -76.67
C LYS A 141 -8.16 -13.51 -77.93
N LEU A 142 -7.79 -12.32 -78.40
CA LEU A 142 -8.38 -11.69 -79.59
C LEU A 142 -7.83 -12.23 -80.92
N SER A 143 -6.76 -13.03 -80.89
CA SER A 143 -6.23 -13.66 -82.10
C SER A 143 -7.23 -14.65 -82.71
N LYS A 144 -7.26 -14.74 -84.04
CA LYS A 144 -8.22 -15.57 -84.79
C LYS A 144 -8.22 -17.04 -84.32
N ASP A 145 -7.03 -17.64 -84.19
CA ASP A 145 -6.87 -19.03 -83.73
C ASP A 145 -7.37 -19.26 -82.31
N SER A 146 -7.18 -18.28 -81.41
CA SER A 146 -7.68 -18.35 -80.04
C SER A 146 -9.21 -18.24 -80.01
N ILE A 147 -9.80 -17.37 -80.82
CA ILE A 147 -11.25 -17.22 -80.93
C ILE A 147 -11.89 -18.52 -81.45
N THR A 148 -11.33 -19.14 -82.49
CA THR A 148 -11.83 -20.42 -83.01
C THR A 148 -11.82 -21.51 -81.94
N LYS A 149 -10.69 -21.70 -81.23
CA LYS A 149 -10.60 -22.68 -80.13
C LYS A 149 -11.56 -22.38 -78.98
N LEU A 150 -11.71 -21.12 -78.58
CA LEU A 150 -12.65 -20.70 -77.53
C LEU A 150 -14.09 -20.97 -77.94
N THR A 151 -14.45 -20.67 -79.19
CA THR A 151 -15.81 -20.90 -79.72
C THR A 151 -16.14 -22.39 -79.75
N GLU A 152 -15.19 -23.24 -80.16
CA GLU A 152 -15.34 -24.71 -80.12
C GLU A 152 -15.49 -25.23 -78.68
N SER A 153 -14.66 -24.74 -77.75
CA SER A 153 -14.76 -25.10 -76.33
C SER A 153 -16.11 -24.70 -75.74
N ASN A 154 -16.58 -23.48 -76.02
CA ASN A 154 -17.88 -22.99 -75.57
C ASN A 154 -19.03 -23.85 -76.13
N TYR A 155 -18.97 -24.22 -77.41
CA TYR A 155 -19.94 -25.12 -78.03
C TYR A 155 -19.98 -26.48 -77.32
N ARG A 156 -18.82 -27.10 -77.07
CA ARG A 156 -18.71 -28.36 -76.33
C ARG A 156 -19.31 -28.27 -74.92
N THR A 157 -19.09 -27.16 -74.21
CA THR A 157 -19.71 -26.93 -72.89
C THR A 157 -21.23 -26.79 -72.99
N LEU A 158 -21.75 -26.07 -73.98
CA LEU A 158 -23.19 -25.85 -74.16
C LEU A 158 -23.98 -27.13 -74.46
N ILE A 159 -23.38 -28.12 -75.13
CA ILE A 159 -24.01 -29.42 -75.42
C ILE A 159 -23.81 -30.47 -74.31
N SER A 160 -23.02 -30.15 -73.28
CA SER A 160 -22.80 -31.00 -72.11
C SER A 160 -23.88 -30.78 -71.03
N PRO A 161 -24.01 -31.66 -70.02
CA PRO A 161 -24.90 -31.42 -68.87
C PRO A 161 -24.64 -30.08 -68.15
N ALA A 162 -23.40 -29.57 -68.17
CA ALA A 162 -23.05 -28.27 -67.61
C ALA A 162 -23.61 -27.07 -68.42
N GLY A 163 -24.05 -27.31 -69.66
CA GLY A 163 -24.60 -26.30 -70.56
C GLY A 163 -25.87 -25.64 -70.05
N ILE A 164 -26.66 -26.33 -69.20
CA ILE A 164 -27.89 -25.79 -68.59
C ILE A 164 -27.60 -24.52 -67.78
N VAL A 165 -26.48 -24.50 -67.04
CA VAL A 165 -26.06 -23.35 -66.23
C VAL A 165 -25.13 -22.44 -67.03
N ALA A 166 -24.16 -23.02 -67.75
CA ALA A 166 -23.13 -22.27 -68.47
C ALA A 166 -23.68 -21.39 -69.61
N LYS A 167 -24.83 -21.76 -70.20
CA LYS A 167 -25.46 -21.01 -71.31
C LYS A 167 -25.66 -19.53 -71.00
N LYS A 168 -26.12 -19.20 -69.78
CA LYS A 168 -26.39 -17.81 -69.38
C LYS A 168 -25.10 -16.97 -69.37
N ASN A 169 -23.97 -17.57 -69.01
CA ASN A 169 -22.69 -16.87 -68.87
C ASN A 169 -21.90 -16.83 -70.17
N ILE A 170 -21.87 -17.94 -70.93
CA ILE A 170 -21.16 -18.02 -72.23
C ILE A 170 -21.75 -17.05 -73.26
N VAL A 171 -23.08 -16.90 -73.30
CA VAL A 171 -23.74 -15.96 -74.23
C VAL A 171 -23.44 -14.50 -73.87
N LYS A 172 -23.33 -14.18 -72.57
CA LYS A 172 -22.96 -12.85 -72.08
C LYS A 172 -21.48 -12.54 -72.31
N ASP A 173 -20.60 -13.51 -72.14
CA ASP A 173 -19.14 -13.34 -72.20
C ASP A 173 -18.46 -14.56 -72.83
N PRO A 174 -18.38 -14.63 -74.18
CA PRO A 174 -17.77 -15.76 -74.89
C PRO A 174 -16.25 -15.86 -74.71
N LEU A 175 -15.58 -14.78 -74.30
CA LEU A 175 -14.13 -14.77 -74.08
C LEU A 175 -13.74 -15.17 -72.64
N GLY A 176 -14.71 -15.17 -71.73
CA GLY A 176 -14.55 -15.48 -70.32
C GLY A 176 -13.78 -14.41 -69.54
N ILE A 177 -13.91 -13.13 -69.92
CA ILE A 177 -13.27 -11.99 -69.25
C ILE A 177 -13.80 -11.80 -67.83
N SER A 178 -15.12 -11.91 -67.62
CA SER A 178 -15.76 -11.78 -66.30
C SER A 178 -15.23 -12.78 -65.30
N PHE A 179 -14.88 -14.00 -65.73
CA PHE A 179 -14.26 -15.00 -64.86
C PHE A 179 -12.89 -14.58 -64.32
N MET A 180 -12.15 -13.71 -65.03
CA MET A 180 -10.91 -13.12 -64.52
C MET A 180 -11.19 -12.19 -63.33
N GLY A 181 -12.28 -11.40 -63.41
CA GLY A 181 -12.76 -10.56 -62.31
C GLY A 181 -13.27 -11.38 -61.12
N LEU A 182 -14.08 -12.41 -61.37
CA LEU A 182 -14.58 -13.33 -60.32
C LEU A 182 -13.44 -14.04 -59.57
N LYS A 183 -12.38 -14.47 -60.27
CA LYS A 183 -11.21 -15.09 -59.64
C LYS A 183 -10.53 -14.17 -58.63
N LYS A 184 -10.64 -12.84 -58.79
CA LYS A 184 -10.08 -11.88 -57.83
C LYS A 184 -10.98 -11.68 -56.61
N LEU A 185 -12.29 -11.83 -56.77
CA LEU A 185 -13.22 -11.82 -55.63
C LEU A 185 -12.93 -12.97 -54.65
N GLN A 186 -12.44 -14.11 -55.15
CA GLN A 186 -12.01 -15.23 -54.30
C GLN A 186 -10.87 -14.85 -53.34
N LYS A 187 -10.04 -13.85 -53.66
CA LYS A 187 -8.92 -13.42 -52.80
C LYS A 187 -9.35 -12.69 -51.52
N LEU A 188 -10.58 -12.21 -51.44
CA LEU A 188 -11.14 -11.52 -50.26
C LEU A 188 -11.96 -12.44 -49.36
N GLY A 189 -12.33 -13.61 -49.88
CA GLY A 189 -13.05 -14.61 -49.14
C GLY A 189 -12.17 -15.30 -48.10
N PHE A 190 -12.74 -16.33 -47.49
CA PHE A 190 -12.06 -17.26 -46.61
C PHE A 190 -10.74 -17.70 -47.27
N GLY A 191 -9.62 -17.62 -46.54
CA GLY A 191 -8.27 -17.71 -47.10
C GLY A 191 -8.01 -18.93 -47.99
N GLU A 192 -6.81 -19.02 -48.59
CA GLU A 192 -6.46 -20.05 -49.59
C GLU A 192 -6.65 -21.52 -49.14
N GLY A 193 -7.08 -21.78 -47.89
CA GLY A 193 -7.41 -23.07 -47.28
C GLY A 193 -8.86 -23.55 -47.35
N PHE A 194 -9.80 -22.82 -47.96
CA PHE A 194 -11.23 -23.19 -47.98
C PHE A 194 -11.83 -23.32 -49.39
N LYS A 195 -12.85 -24.17 -49.54
CA LYS A 195 -13.61 -24.40 -50.78
C LYS A 195 -15.11 -24.50 -50.51
N ILE A 196 -15.94 -24.16 -51.49
CA ILE A 196 -17.40 -24.24 -51.36
C ILE A 196 -17.89 -25.59 -51.89
N LYS A 197 -18.67 -26.33 -51.11
CA LYS A 197 -19.32 -27.60 -51.50
C LYS A 197 -20.70 -27.70 -50.85
N ASN A 198 -21.71 -28.13 -51.61
CA ASN A 198 -23.12 -28.16 -51.18
C ASN A 198 -23.61 -26.82 -50.58
N GLY A 199 -23.13 -25.70 -51.11
CA GLY A 199 -23.44 -24.36 -50.61
C GLY A 199 -22.73 -23.97 -49.31
N PHE A 200 -21.95 -24.85 -48.67
CA PHE A 200 -21.21 -24.52 -47.45
C PHE A 200 -19.72 -24.27 -47.70
N LEU A 201 -19.11 -23.50 -46.81
CA LEU A 201 -17.68 -23.30 -46.78
C LEU A 201 -16.98 -24.42 -46.01
N LEU A 202 -16.25 -25.28 -46.73
CA LEU A 202 -15.47 -26.37 -46.17
C LEU A 202 -13.97 -26.06 -46.20
N ASP A 203 -13.21 -26.63 -45.28
CA ASP A 203 -11.76 -26.70 -45.40
C ASP A 203 -11.31 -27.56 -46.60
N LYS A 204 -10.03 -27.44 -47.00
CA LYS A 204 -9.45 -28.21 -48.11
C LYS A 204 -9.71 -29.71 -48.00
N ASP A 205 -9.63 -30.23 -46.78
CA ASP A 205 -9.71 -31.65 -46.46
C ASP A 205 -11.16 -32.16 -46.25
N GLU A 206 -12.16 -31.29 -46.42
CA GLU A 206 -13.60 -31.58 -46.25
C GLU A 206 -13.96 -32.18 -44.88
N GLN A 207 -13.23 -31.80 -43.84
CA GLN A 207 -13.46 -32.25 -42.46
C GLN A 207 -14.26 -31.24 -41.65
N ASN A 208 -14.22 -29.95 -42.02
CA ASN A 208 -14.77 -28.86 -41.22
C ASN A 208 -15.62 -27.91 -42.06
N ILE A 209 -16.78 -27.50 -41.54
CA ILE A 209 -17.56 -26.34 -42.00
C ILE A 209 -17.35 -25.18 -41.02
N LEU A 210 -17.04 -24.00 -41.54
CA LEU A 210 -16.98 -22.77 -40.75
C LEU A 210 -18.17 -21.87 -41.05
N LEU A 211 -18.92 -21.51 -40.01
CA LEU A 211 -19.93 -20.47 -40.05
C LEU A 211 -19.52 -19.29 -39.15
N PHE A 212 -19.87 -18.08 -39.53
CA PHE A 212 -19.60 -16.87 -38.76
C PHE A 212 -20.90 -16.16 -38.43
N ILE A 213 -21.23 -16.12 -37.15
CA ILE A 213 -22.41 -15.44 -36.65
C ILE A 213 -22.00 -14.04 -36.18
N THR A 214 -22.64 -13.02 -36.72
CA THR A 214 -22.53 -11.65 -36.22
C THR A 214 -23.64 -11.43 -35.19
N PRO A 215 -23.32 -11.34 -33.89
CA PRO A 215 -24.34 -11.12 -32.87
C PRO A 215 -24.92 -9.71 -32.99
N GLN A 216 -26.17 -9.55 -32.54
CA GLN A 216 -26.85 -8.25 -32.47
C GLN A 216 -26.22 -7.33 -31.40
N PHE A 217 -25.64 -7.91 -30.34
CA PHE A 217 -25.03 -7.20 -29.23
C PHE A 217 -23.52 -7.52 -29.16
N GLY A 218 -22.70 -6.50 -28.92
CA GLY A 218 -21.24 -6.65 -28.84
C GLY A 218 -20.78 -7.42 -27.60
N SER A 219 -19.50 -7.79 -27.55
CA SER A 219 -18.93 -8.57 -26.43
C SER A 219 -18.94 -7.85 -25.08
N ASN A 220 -19.08 -6.52 -25.07
CA ASN A 220 -19.25 -5.69 -23.87
C ASN A 220 -20.67 -5.74 -23.28
N GLU A 221 -21.68 -6.17 -24.04
CA GLU A 221 -23.08 -6.25 -23.61
C GLU A 221 -23.43 -7.64 -23.07
N THR A 222 -22.59 -8.14 -22.14
CA THR A 222 -22.61 -9.52 -21.63
C THR A 222 -24.01 -9.98 -21.18
N ASN A 223 -24.75 -9.14 -20.46
CA ASN A 223 -26.09 -9.47 -19.98
C ASN A 223 -27.10 -9.73 -21.10
N LYS A 224 -26.96 -9.03 -22.23
CA LYS A 224 -27.84 -9.21 -23.39
C LYS A 224 -27.44 -10.45 -24.20
N ASN A 225 -26.17 -10.82 -24.18
CA ASN A 225 -25.67 -12.02 -24.86
C ASN A 225 -25.85 -13.32 -24.07
N LEU A 226 -26.17 -13.26 -22.77
CA LEU A 226 -26.35 -14.45 -21.93
C LEU A 226 -27.46 -15.40 -22.45
N PRO A 227 -28.70 -14.94 -22.75
CA PRO A 227 -29.74 -15.83 -23.28
C PRO A 227 -29.35 -16.45 -24.63
N PHE A 228 -28.66 -15.68 -25.48
CA PHE A 228 -28.21 -16.15 -26.78
C PHE A 228 -27.16 -17.26 -26.66
N SER A 229 -26.19 -17.09 -25.76
CA SER A 229 -25.17 -18.11 -25.48
C SER A 229 -25.81 -19.41 -24.96
N GLU A 230 -26.82 -19.35 -24.09
CA GLU A 230 -27.48 -20.54 -23.54
C GLU A 230 -28.23 -21.31 -24.63
N VAL A 231 -28.89 -20.62 -25.56
CA VAL A 231 -29.55 -21.25 -26.71
C VAL A 231 -28.55 -21.88 -27.67
N LEU A 232 -27.43 -21.22 -27.95
CA LEU A 232 -26.37 -21.77 -28.82
C LEU A 232 -25.86 -23.12 -28.29
N TYR A 233 -25.50 -23.19 -27.00
CA TYR A 233 -25.03 -24.44 -26.40
C TYR A 233 -26.14 -25.50 -26.32
N ALA A 234 -27.40 -25.12 -26.08
CA ALA A 234 -28.51 -26.07 -26.15
C ALA A 234 -28.69 -26.66 -27.56
N ILE A 235 -28.52 -25.87 -28.62
CA ILE A 235 -28.54 -26.37 -30.01
C ILE A 235 -27.36 -27.31 -30.28
N GLN A 236 -26.17 -26.98 -29.78
CA GLN A 236 -24.99 -27.85 -29.87
C GLN A 236 -25.26 -29.21 -29.24
N ASP A 237 -25.80 -29.23 -28.02
CA ASP A 237 -26.07 -30.46 -27.28
C ASP A 237 -27.15 -31.31 -27.99
N ASP A 238 -28.25 -30.68 -28.43
CA ASP A 238 -29.34 -31.34 -29.16
C ASP A 238 -28.82 -32.01 -30.46
N LEU A 239 -28.03 -31.28 -31.25
CA LEU A 239 -27.52 -31.78 -32.54
C LEU A 239 -26.38 -32.78 -32.35
N ASN A 240 -25.43 -32.54 -31.44
CA ASN A 240 -24.35 -33.49 -31.17
C ASN A 240 -24.91 -34.84 -30.69
N GLN A 241 -25.99 -34.82 -29.89
CA GLN A 241 -26.69 -36.03 -29.47
C GLN A 241 -27.42 -36.71 -30.65
N LYS A 242 -28.11 -35.96 -31.50
CA LYS A 242 -28.82 -36.50 -32.67
C LYS A 242 -27.89 -37.22 -33.66
N TYR A 243 -26.70 -36.69 -33.88
CA TYR A 243 -25.70 -37.27 -34.79
C TYR A 243 -24.77 -38.28 -34.09
N ASN A 244 -25.03 -38.67 -32.84
CA ASN A 244 -24.23 -39.66 -32.08
C ASN A 244 -22.70 -39.40 -32.10
N GLY A 245 -22.28 -38.14 -32.18
CA GLY A 245 -20.86 -37.76 -32.30
C GLY A 245 -20.19 -38.07 -33.64
N SER A 246 -20.93 -38.45 -34.69
CA SER A 246 -20.39 -38.54 -36.06
C SER A 246 -20.04 -37.16 -36.62
N VAL A 247 -20.83 -36.15 -36.23
CA VAL A 247 -20.60 -34.73 -36.50
C VAL A 247 -20.80 -33.96 -35.20
N GLU A 248 -19.89 -33.02 -34.92
CA GLU A 248 -19.93 -32.19 -33.71
C GLU A 248 -19.71 -30.72 -34.06
N SER A 249 -20.34 -29.80 -33.32
CA SER A 249 -20.01 -28.38 -33.39
C SER A 249 -19.23 -27.87 -32.19
N GLU A 250 -18.39 -26.87 -32.44
CA GLU A 250 -17.61 -26.11 -31.47
C GLU A 250 -17.78 -24.61 -31.73
N TYR A 251 -17.94 -23.81 -30.69
CA TYR A 251 -18.12 -22.36 -30.80
C TYR A 251 -16.99 -21.60 -30.14
N PHE A 252 -16.56 -20.49 -30.76
CA PHE A 252 -15.59 -19.57 -30.18
C PHE A 252 -15.90 -18.13 -30.57
N GLY A 253 -15.74 -17.18 -29.65
CA GLY A 253 -15.93 -15.76 -29.94
C GLY A 253 -15.87 -14.91 -28.69
N ALA A 254 -15.55 -13.62 -28.85
CA ALA A 254 -15.38 -12.69 -27.73
C ALA A 254 -16.66 -12.56 -26.88
N ALA A 255 -17.84 -12.58 -27.50
CA ALA A 255 -19.12 -12.53 -26.80
C ALA A 255 -19.35 -13.75 -25.88
N LEU A 256 -19.00 -14.96 -26.35
CA LEU A 256 -19.12 -16.20 -25.56
C LEU A 256 -18.11 -16.25 -24.41
N SER A 257 -16.87 -15.80 -24.65
CA SER A 257 -15.85 -15.67 -23.59
C SER A 257 -16.28 -14.68 -22.52
N ALA A 258 -16.83 -13.51 -22.90
CA ALA A 258 -17.33 -12.51 -21.95
C ALA A 258 -18.48 -13.05 -21.08
N VAL A 259 -19.44 -13.76 -21.69
CA VAL A 259 -20.56 -14.41 -20.97
C VAL A 259 -20.06 -15.46 -19.99
N SER A 260 -19.14 -16.33 -20.41
CA SER A 260 -18.54 -17.35 -19.54
C SER A 260 -17.81 -16.71 -18.35
N ASN A 261 -17.04 -15.66 -18.62
CA ASN A 261 -16.32 -14.92 -17.60
C ASN A 261 -17.27 -14.31 -16.55
N ALA A 262 -18.31 -13.59 -16.99
CA ALA A 262 -19.28 -12.98 -16.08
C ALA A 262 -20.09 -14.01 -15.27
N LYS A 263 -20.51 -15.11 -15.91
CA LYS A 263 -21.23 -16.22 -15.24
C LYS A 263 -20.36 -16.84 -14.15
N GLN A 264 -19.07 -17.05 -14.43
CA GLN A 264 -18.12 -17.59 -13.46
C GLN A 264 -17.87 -16.62 -12.30
N ILE A 265 -17.66 -15.32 -12.57
CA ILE A 265 -17.51 -14.30 -11.52
C ILE A 265 -18.72 -14.29 -10.59
N LYS A 266 -19.93 -14.23 -11.16
CA LYS A 266 -21.17 -14.19 -10.38
C LYS A 266 -21.34 -15.42 -9.50
N HIS A 267 -21.12 -16.61 -10.07
CA HIS A 267 -21.18 -17.88 -9.34
C HIS A 267 -20.14 -17.92 -8.22
N ASP A 268 -18.88 -17.59 -8.51
CA ASP A 268 -17.79 -17.62 -7.52
C ASP A 268 -18.03 -16.63 -6.39
N ILE A 269 -18.50 -15.41 -6.67
CA ILE A 269 -18.86 -14.43 -5.64
C ILE A 269 -19.99 -14.98 -4.76
N GLN A 270 -21.09 -15.47 -5.35
CA GLN A 270 -22.22 -15.99 -4.57
C GLN A 270 -21.83 -17.18 -3.69
N PHE A 271 -21.05 -18.11 -4.25
CA PHE A 271 -20.56 -19.28 -3.54
C PHE A 271 -19.62 -18.90 -2.39
N THR A 272 -18.61 -18.10 -2.69
CA THR A 272 -17.58 -17.72 -1.71
C THR A 272 -18.13 -16.81 -0.61
N VAL A 273 -18.99 -15.83 -0.93
CA VAL A 273 -19.68 -14.98 0.06
C VAL A 273 -20.52 -15.84 1.00
N SER A 274 -21.27 -16.81 0.47
CA SER A 274 -22.15 -17.66 1.29
C SER A 274 -21.35 -18.50 2.27
N ILE A 275 -20.25 -19.09 1.83
CA ILE A 275 -19.33 -19.85 2.69
C ILE A 275 -18.68 -18.92 3.72
N ALA A 276 -18.17 -17.77 3.31
CA ALA A 276 -17.55 -16.79 4.19
C ALA A 276 -18.53 -16.32 5.29
N MET A 277 -19.77 -16.00 4.93
CA MET A 277 -20.81 -15.60 5.89
C MET A 277 -21.12 -16.70 6.89
N THR A 278 -21.30 -17.94 6.44
CA THR A 278 -21.53 -19.09 7.33
C THR A 278 -20.35 -19.29 8.28
N LEU A 279 -19.12 -19.28 7.74
CA LEU A 279 -17.90 -19.46 8.51
C LEU A 279 -17.74 -18.34 9.56
N LEU A 280 -17.98 -17.09 9.18
CA LEU A 280 -17.92 -15.93 10.07
C LEU A 280 -18.98 -16.01 11.18
N ILE A 281 -20.23 -16.36 10.86
CA ILE A 281 -21.29 -16.53 11.84
C ILE A 281 -20.88 -17.61 12.85
N ILE A 282 -20.45 -18.79 12.39
CA ILE A 282 -20.00 -19.88 13.26
C ILE A 282 -18.83 -19.43 14.15
N LEU A 283 -17.81 -18.81 13.56
CA LEU A 283 -16.64 -18.31 14.28
C LEU A 283 -17.02 -17.33 15.40
N LEU A 284 -17.90 -16.37 15.10
CA LEU A 284 -18.37 -15.37 16.07
C LEU A 284 -19.25 -15.98 17.16
N ILE A 285 -20.10 -16.97 16.83
CA ILE A 285 -20.89 -17.73 17.82
C ILE A 285 -19.96 -18.48 18.76
N VAL A 286 -18.95 -19.18 18.24
CA VAL A 286 -17.98 -19.95 19.04
C VAL A 286 -17.18 -19.02 19.95
N PHE A 287 -16.72 -17.87 19.44
CA PHE A 287 -15.92 -16.93 20.21
C PHE A 287 -16.70 -16.26 21.34
N TYR A 288 -17.88 -15.72 21.04
CA TYR A 288 -18.67 -14.97 22.00
C TYR A 288 -19.68 -15.82 22.80
N ARG A 289 -19.86 -17.09 22.42
CA ARG A 289 -20.79 -18.06 23.03
C ARG A 289 -22.24 -17.56 23.11
N LYS A 290 -22.67 -16.76 22.13
CA LYS A 290 -24.04 -16.25 22.02
C LYS A 290 -24.46 -16.12 20.55
N ILE A 291 -25.59 -16.71 20.22
CA ILE A 291 -26.13 -16.73 18.84
C ILE A 291 -26.59 -15.35 18.35
N THR A 292 -26.90 -14.42 19.25
CA THR A 292 -27.40 -13.08 18.90
C THR A 292 -26.29 -12.08 18.55
N LEU A 293 -25.04 -12.34 18.96
CA LEU A 293 -23.94 -11.38 18.78
C LEU A 293 -23.46 -11.22 17.32
N PRO A 294 -23.39 -12.28 16.49
CA PRO A 294 -23.12 -12.10 15.07
C PRO A 294 -24.10 -11.12 14.42
N LEU A 295 -25.41 -11.22 14.70
CA LEU A 295 -26.42 -10.32 14.13
C LEU A 295 -26.15 -8.84 14.49
N ILE A 296 -25.74 -8.58 15.75
CA ILE A 296 -25.40 -7.23 16.20
C ILE A 296 -24.14 -6.70 15.49
N LEU A 297 -23.14 -7.57 15.27
CA LEU A 297 -21.89 -7.20 14.61
C LEU A 297 -22.05 -6.96 13.10
N PHE A 298 -22.91 -7.74 12.44
CA PHE A 298 -23.19 -7.58 11.00
C PHE A 298 -24.07 -6.37 10.69
N ALA A 299 -24.91 -5.91 11.63
CA ALA A 299 -25.82 -4.79 11.38
C ALA A 299 -25.11 -3.50 10.90
N PRO A 300 -23.99 -3.04 11.50
CA PRO A 300 -23.19 -1.93 10.96
C PRO A 300 -22.62 -2.16 9.56
N ALA A 301 -22.13 -3.37 9.28
CA ALA A 301 -21.58 -3.71 7.97
C ALA A 301 -22.66 -3.64 6.88
N PHE A 302 -23.85 -4.21 7.14
CA PHE A 302 -25.00 -4.12 6.23
C PHE A 302 -25.49 -2.69 6.05
N PHE A 303 -25.58 -1.92 7.14
CA PHE A 303 -25.97 -0.51 7.05
C PHE A 303 -24.97 0.31 6.21
N GLY A 304 -23.67 0.12 6.44
CA GLY A 304 -22.62 0.76 5.65
C GLY A 304 -22.69 0.40 4.17
N GLY A 305 -22.87 -0.89 3.86
CA GLY A 305 -23.05 -1.35 2.48
C GLY A 305 -24.28 -0.75 1.81
N LEU A 306 -25.45 -0.79 2.45
CA LEU A 306 -26.69 -0.19 1.93
C LEU A 306 -26.53 1.32 1.70
N LEU A 307 -25.89 2.02 2.64
CA LEU A 307 -25.60 3.45 2.51
C LEU A 307 -24.67 3.73 1.33
N ALA A 308 -23.63 2.94 1.14
CA ALA A 308 -22.68 3.09 0.04
C ALA A 308 -23.36 2.90 -1.32
N ILE A 309 -24.19 1.86 -1.44
CA ILE A 309 -24.95 1.60 -2.66
C ILE A 309 -25.92 2.75 -2.94
N ALA A 310 -26.70 3.19 -1.94
CA ALA A 310 -27.65 4.28 -2.11
C ALA A 310 -26.97 5.60 -2.53
N MET A 311 -25.79 5.91 -1.95
CA MET A 311 -25.00 7.08 -2.35
C MET A 311 -24.46 6.95 -3.77
N LEU A 312 -24.04 5.75 -4.19
CA LEU A 312 -23.64 5.52 -5.57
C LEU A 312 -24.79 5.70 -6.56
N CYS A 313 -26.01 5.28 -6.22
CA CYS A 313 -27.20 5.53 -7.04
C CYS A 313 -27.47 7.02 -7.28
N LEU A 314 -27.07 7.91 -6.35
CA LEU A 314 -27.22 9.36 -6.52
C LEU A 314 -26.16 9.95 -7.47
N ILE A 315 -25.00 9.29 -7.58
CA ILE A 315 -23.85 9.78 -8.36
C ILE A 315 -23.83 9.15 -9.76
N ARG A 316 -24.27 7.89 -9.90
CA ARG A 316 -24.17 7.08 -11.11
C ARG A 316 -25.50 6.48 -11.51
N THR A 317 -25.74 6.38 -12.82
CA THR A 317 -26.90 5.72 -13.42
C THR A 317 -26.73 4.20 -13.54
N LYS A 318 -25.49 3.74 -13.78
CA LYS A 318 -25.09 2.32 -13.84
C LYS A 318 -23.85 2.10 -12.97
N MET A 319 -23.75 0.92 -12.34
CA MET A 319 -22.63 0.56 -11.47
C MET A 319 -21.99 -0.75 -11.91
N SER A 320 -20.66 -0.85 -11.85
CA SER A 320 -19.95 -2.11 -12.13
C SER A 320 -20.34 -3.22 -11.14
N ALA A 321 -20.67 -4.41 -11.66
CA ALA A 321 -20.98 -5.58 -10.83
C ALA A 321 -19.77 -6.10 -10.05
N ILE A 322 -18.54 -5.89 -10.55
CA ILE A 322 -17.29 -6.27 -9.88
C ILE A 322 -17.15 -5.55 -8.53
N SER A 323 -17.62 -4.30 -8.44
CA SER A 323 -17.62 -3.50 -7.22
C SER A 323 -18.44 -4.17 -6.10
N LEU A 324 -19.50 -4.90 -6.44
CA LEU A 324 -20.34 -5.63 -5.48
C LEU A 324 -19.64 -6.89 -4.97
N GLY A 325 -18.86 -7.58 -5.80
CA GLY A 325 -18.08 -8.76 -5.43
C GLY A 325 -17.05 -8.51 -4.34
N ILE A 326 -16.43 -7.33 -4.37
CA ILE A 326 -15.49 -6.86 -3.34
C ILE A 326 -16.22 -6.48 -2.04
N GLY A 327 -17.54 -6.30 -2.08
CA GLY A 327 -18.38 -6.16 -0.88
C GLY A 327 -18.19 -7.31 0.12
N SER A 328 -17.89 -8.52 -0.35
CA SER A 328 -17.52 -9.68 0.47
C SER A 328 -16.28 -9.45 1.33
N VAL A 329 -15.23 -8.88 0.72
CA VAL A 329 -13.97 -8.48 1.35
C VAL A 329 -14.22 -7.35 2.34
N LEU A 330 -15.08 -6.40 1.97
CA LEU A 330 -15.42 -5.24 2.77
C LEU A 330 -16.25 -5.60 4.01
N LEU A 331 -17.11 -6.63 3.94
CA LEU A 331 -17.82 -7.17 5.10
C LEU A 331 -16.85 -7.59 6.20
N GLY A 332 -15.74 -8.26 5.83
CA GLY A 332 -14.70 -8.65 6.80
C GLY A 332 -14.11 -7.48 7.56
N VAL A 333 -13.86 -6.35 6.89
CA VAL A 333 -13.22 -5.16 7.50
C VAL A 333 -14.20 -4.27 8.25
N THR A 334 -15.40 -4.11 7.73
CA THR A 334 -16.43 -3.31 8.42
C THR A 334 -16.88 -3.96 9.72
N LEU A 335 -16.79 -5.29 9.82
CA LEU A 335 -16.99 -6.03 11.07
C LEU A 335 -15.96 -5.66 12.15
N ASP A 336 -14.72 -5.35 11.77
CA ASP A 336 -13.61 -5.11 12.71
C ASP A 336 -13.90 -3.96 13.68
N TYR A 337 -14.53 -2.89 13.19
CA TYR A 337 -14.95 -1.77 14.05
C TYR A 337 -15.90 -2.23 15.15
N GLY A 338 -16.84 -3.10 14.81
CA GLY A 338 -17.77 -3.68 15.77
C GLY A 338 -17.07 -4.60 16.77
N LEU A 339 -16.10 -5.40 16.31
CA LEU A 339 -15.30 -6.28 17.15
C LEU A 339 -14.46 -5.49 18.16
N HIS A 340 -13.86 -4.36 17.75
CA HIS A 340 -13.12 -3.47 18.65
C HIS A 340 -14.01 -2.91 19.76
N ILE A 341 -15.19 -2.40 19.43
CA ILE A 341 -16.12 -1.83 20.41
C ILE A 341 -16.64 -2.92 21.35
N LEU A 342 -17.06 -4.07 20.80
CA LEU A 342 -17.65 -5.16 21.57
C LEU A 342 -16.65 -5.85 22.50
N THR A 343 -15.40 -6.03 22.06
CA THR A 343 -14.34 -6.64 22.89
C THR A 343 -14.03 -5.78 24.11
N HIS A 344 -13.97 -4.45 23.94
CA HIS A 344 -13.79 -3.52 25.06
C HIS A 344 -14.99 -3.50 26.02
N LEU A 345 -16.22 -3.58 25.51
CA LEU A 345 -17.43 -3.69 26.35
C LEU A 345 -17.54 -5.04 27.08
N ARG A 346 -17.00 -6.12 26.50
CA ARG A 346 -16.96 -7.46 27.10
C ARG A 346 -16.04 -7.50 28.33
N GLU A 347 -14.97 -6.70 28.35
CA GLU A 347 -14.02 -6.65 29.46
C GLU A 347 -14.49 -5.84 30.68
N GLY A 348 -15.75 -5.37 30.68
CA GLY A 348 -16.34 -4.65 31.80
C GLY A 348 -16.07 -3.14 31.81
N ASN A 349 -15.49 -2.60 30.73
CA ASN A 349 -15.30 -1.16 30.59
C ASN A 349 -16.65 -0.43 30.54
N SER A 350 -16.72 0.72 31.23
CA SER A 350 -17.89 1.58 31.15
C SER A 350 -18.07 2.13 29.73
N ILE A 351 -19.32 2.38 29.33
CA ILE A 351 -19.64 2.94 28.00
C ILE A 351 -18.88 4.26 27.76
N LYS A 352 -18.75 5.10 28.79
CA LYS A 352 -17.98 6.35 28.72
C LYS A 352 -16.50 6.09 28.43
N SER A 353 -15.90 5.11 29.10
CA SER A 353 -14.51 4.69 28.84
C SER A 353 -14.34 4.23 27.39
N VAL A 354 -15.24 3.38 26.88
CA VAL A 354 -15.20 2.90 25.49
C VAL A 354 -15.25 4.05 24.49
N TYR A 355 -16.10 5.07 24.68
CA TYR A 355 -16.10 6.24 23.79
C TYR A 355 -14.85 7.11 23.90
N GLN A 356 -14.26 7.23 25.09
CA GLN A 356 -13.04 8.02 25.27
C GLN A 356 -11.80 7.33 24.69
N GLU A 357 -11.80 5.99 24.66
CA GLU A 357 -10.65 5.18 24.27
C GLU A 357 -10.73 4.61 22.86
N VAL A 358 -11.87 4.02 22.50
CA VAL A 358 -12.04 3.26 21.26
C VAL A 358 -12.54 4.18 20.12
N ALA A 359 -13.43 5.13 20.39
CA ALA A 359 -13.99 5.97 19.33
C ALA A 359 -12.94 6.78 18.54
N PRO A 360 -11.93 7.42 19.17
CA PRO A 360 -10.88 8.11 18.41
C PRO A 360 -10.06 7.16 17.55
N ALA A 361 -9.83 5.93 18.01
CA ALA A 361 -9.10 4.90 17.28
C ALA A 361 -9.89 4.43 16.06
N VAL A 362 -11.16 4.07 16.26
CA VAL A 362 -12.09 3.62 15.22
C VAL A 362 -12.28 4.68 14.14
N LEU A 363 -12.45 5.95 14.51
CA LEU A 363 -12.60 7.03 13.52
C LEU A 363 -11.31 7.34 12.77
N MET A 364 -10.17 7.31 13.46
CA MET A 364 -8.88 7.51 12.80
C MET A 364 -8.63 6.41 11.77
N SER A 365 -8.87 5.17 12.18
CA SER A 365 -8.78 3.95 11.37
C SER A 365 -9.74 3.98 10.18
N SER A 366 -11.04 4.23 10.41
CA SER A 366 -12.02 4.27 9.33
C SER A 366 -11.79 5.43 8.36
N LEU A 367 -11.31 6.59 8.84
CA LEU A 367 -10.95 7.70 7.97
C LEU A 367 -9.70 7.39 7.15
N THR A 368 -8.66 6.78 7.73
CA THR A 368 -7.46 6.38 6.96
C THR A 368 -7.79 5.36 5.90
N THR A 369 -8.60 4.35 6.23
CA THR A 369 -9.01 3.30 5.30
C THR A 369 -9.92 3.85 4.21
N ALA A 370 -10.91 4.69 4.55
CA ALA A 370 -11.77 5.35 3.56
C ALA A 370 -10.98 6.28 2.64
N SER A 371 -10.04 7.07 3.17
CA SER A 371 -9.19 7.93 2.35
C SER A 371 -8.25 7.14 1.43
N ALA A 372 -7.75 5.98 1.85
CA ALA A 372 -6.96 5.10 0.98
C ALA A 372 -7.78 4.59 -0.21
N PHE A 373 -9.06 4.24 0.00
CA PHE A 373 -9.98 3.87 -1.09
C PHE A 373 -10.38 5.06 -1.97
N LEU A 374 -10.61 6.24 -1.39
CA LEU A 374 -10.90 7.46 -2.16
C LEU A 374 -9.76 7.88 -3.08
N CYS A 375 -8.52 7.44 -2.83
CA CYS A 375 -7.43 7.69 -3.77
C CYS A 375 -7.66 7.02 -5.13
N LEU A 376 -8.50 5.96 -5.22
CA LEU A 376 -8.92 5.36 -6.50
C LEU A 376 -9.72 6.32 -7.38
N LEU A 377 -10.24 7.42 -6.84
CA LEU A 377 -10.90 8.48 -7.62
C LEU A 377 -9.96 9.19 -8.60
N PHE A 378 -8.64 9.15 -8.36
CA PHE A 378 -7.64 9.76 -9.24
C PHE A 378 -7.28 8.89 -10.45
N LEU A 379 -7.85 7.69 -10.57
CA LEU A 379 -7.64 6.82 -11.72
C LEU A 379 -8.69 7.12 -12.78
N ASP A 380 -8.29 7.08 -14.05
CA ASP A 380 -9.17 7.28 -15.21
C ASP A 380 -10.04 6.04 -15.52
N SER A 381 -10.47 5.30 -14.51
CA SER A 381 -11.21 4.04 -14.63
C SER A 381 -12.48 4.08 -13.78
N GLN A 382 -13.66 4.12 -14.43
CA GLN A 382 -14.93 4.29 -13.74
C GLN A 382 -15.20 3.16 -12.73
N ALA A 383 -14.93 1.90 -13.08
CA ALA A 383 -15.15 0.78 -12.18
C ALA A 383 -14.30 0.87 -10.90
N LEU A 384 -13.04 1.33 -11.01
CA LEU A 384 -12.17 1.54 -9.85
C LEU A 384 -12.61 2.75 -8.99
N GLN A 385 -13.11 3.81 -9.63
CA GLN A 385 -13.68 4.97 -8.93
C GLN A 385 -14.94 4.57 -8.13
N ASP A 386 -15.87 3.86 -8.76
CA ASP A 386 -17.12 3.40 -8.13
C ASP A 386 -16.81 2.49 -6.93
N LEU A 387 -15.82 1.61 -7.07
CA LEU A 387 -15.32 0.79 -5.98
C LEU A 387 -14.72 1.62 -4.83
N GLY A 388 -13.91 2.64 -5.15
CA GLY A 388 -13.33 3.54 -4.15
C GLY A 388 -14.39 4.27 -3.33
N ILE A 389 -15.43 4.79 -3.99
CA ILE A 389 -16.58 5.44 -3.35
C ILE A 389 -17.35 4.43 -2.49
N PHE A 390 -17.66 3.25 -3.04
CA PHE A 390 -18.38 2.19 -2.34
C PHE A 390 -17.67 1.83 -1.03
N ALA A 391 -16.38 1.54 -1.10
CA ALA A 391 -15.57 1.13 0.03
C ALA A 391 -15.46 2.24 1.09
N ALA A 392 -15.21 3.48 0.67
CA ALA A 392 -15.06 4.61 1.57
C ALA A 392 -16.34 4.94 2.36
N ILE A 393 -17.49 5.01 1.67
CA ILE A 393 -18.77 5.31 2.30
C ILE A 393 -19.20 4.17 3.21
N SER A 394 -18.99 2.91 2.79
CA SER A 394 -19.34 1.75 3.59
C SER A 394 -18.49 1.65 4.86
N VAL A 395 -17.18 1.89 4.78
CA VAL A 395 -16.28 1.91 5.95
C VAL A 395 -16.65 3.03 6.93
N LEU A 396 -16.84 4.26 6.45
CA LEU A 396 -17.23 5.38 7.30
C LEU A 396 -18.61 5.16 7.91
N GLY A 397 -19.60 4.77 7.09
CA GLY A 397 -20.95 4.47 7.50
C GLY A 397 -21.02 3.36 8.55
N ALA A 398 -20.33 2.24 8.31
CA ALA A 398 -20.27 1.13 9.25
C ALA A 398 -19.57 1.52 10.55
N SER A 399 -18.46 2.26 10.51
CA SER A 399 -17.73 2.66 11.72
C SER A 399 -18.54 3.64 12.60
N ILE A 400 -19.17 4.65 12.01
CA ILE A 400 -20.01 5.62 12.73
C ILE A 400 -21.25 4.92 13.30
N PHE A 401 -21.89 4.06 12.50
CA PHE A 401 -23.05 3.31 12.96
C PHE A 401 -22.68 2.31 14.06
N ALA A 402 -21.55 1.60 13.96
CA ALA A 402 -21.07 0.69 15.00
C ALA A 402 -20.85 1.42 16.34
N LEU A 403 -20.27 2.63 16.30
CA LEU A 403 -20.07 3.46 17.48
C LEU A 403 -21.38 3.84 18.16
N LEU A 404 -22.47 4.06 17.42
CA LEU A 404 -23.76 4.46 17.98
C LEU A 404 -24.65 3.26 18.35
N PHE A 405 -24.67 2.23 17.52
CA PHE A 405 -25.58 1.08 17.59
C PHE A 405 -25.15 0.04 18.62
N ILE A 406 -23.87 -0.36 18.63
CA ILE A 406 -23.40 -1.46 19.48
C ILE A 406 -23.57 -1.12 20.97
N PRO A 407 -23.17 0.06 21.48
CA PRO A 407 -23.37 0.39 22.89
C PRO A 407 -24.85 0.54 23.29
N LEU A 408 -25.76 0.73 22.33
CA LEU A 408 -27.20 0.83 22.58
C LEU A 408 -27.84 -0.56 22.77
N VAL A 409 -27.41 -1.54 21.99
CA VAL A 409 -27.99 -2.89 21.95
C VAL A 409 -27.25 -3.87 22.86
N TYR A 410 -25.95 -3.64 23.11
CA TYR A 410 -25.13 -4.48 23.98
C TYR A 410 -24.84 -3.81 25.33
N LYS A 411 -25.32 -4.42 26.42
CA LYS A 411 -25.03 -3.96 27.79
C LYS A 411 -23.71 -4.59 28.29
N PRO A 412 -22.80 -3.79 28.90
CA PRO A 412 -21.59 -4.35 29.51
C PRO A 412 -21.97 -5.28 30.67
N ARG A 413 -21.22 -6.38 30.81
CA ARG A 413 -21.40 -7.32 31.92
C ARG A 413 -20.79 -6.72 33.19
N SER A 414 -21.40 -6.97 34.35
CA SER A 414 -20.77 -6.69 35.66
C SER A 414 -19.46 -7.48 35.76
N ALA A 415 -18.44 -6.89 36.39
CA ALA A 415 -17.10 -7.45 36.55
C ALA A 415 -17.10 -8.71 37.44
N THR A 416 -17.53 -9.85 36.89
CA THR A 416 -17.27 -11.18 37.45
C THR A 416 -16.35 -11.96 36.51
N GLU A 417 -15.48 -12.79 37.10
CA GLU A 417 -14.30 -13.43 36.48
C GLU A 417 -14.48 -13.81 35.00
N ILE A 418 -13.84 -13.04 34.12
CA ILE A 418 -13.78 -13.34 32.70
C ILE A 418 -12.86 -14.55 32.53
N LYS A 419 -13.42 -15.72 32.25
CA LYS A 419 -12.63 -16.91 31.87
C LYS A 419 -11.87 -16.60 30.57
N SER A 420 -10.54 -16.64 30.64
CA SER A 420 -9.66 -16.39 29.48
C SER A 420 -9.85 -17.48 28.42
N ASN A 421 -10.14 -17.10 27.18
CA ASN A 421 -10.19 -18.01 26.04
C ASN A 421 -8.79 -18.21 25.43
N LEU A 422 -8.65 -19.13 24.47
CA LEU A 422 -7.38 -19.39 23.75
C LEU A 422 -6.81 -18.11 23.09
N LEU A 423 -7.69 -17.29 22.50
CA LEU A 423 -7.31 -16.02 21.87
C LEU A 423 -6.74 -15.02 22.88
N ASP A 424 -7.27 -14.98 24.10
CA ASP A 424 -6.75 -14.11 25.17
C ASP A 424 -5.35 -14.55 25.61
N ARG A 425 -5.10 -15.87 25.63
CA ARG A 425 -3.75 -16.41 25.91
C ARG A 425 -2.77 -16.08 24.79
N LEU A 426 -3.20 -16.16 23.53
CA LEU A 426 -2.38 -15.78 22.38
C LEU A 426 -2.07 -14.27 22.38
N ALA A 427 -3.07 -13.44 22.66
CA ALA A 427 -2.93 -11.99 22.79
C ALA A 427 -2.00 -11.56 23.94
N ALA A 428 -2.02 -12.30 25.05
CA ALA A 428 -1.12 -12.08 26.17
C ALA A 428 0.36 -12.38 25.83
N HIS A 429 0.62 -13.16 24.78
CA HIS A 429 1.98 -13.45 24.34
C HIS A 429 2.70 -12.18 23.83
N GLN A 430 3.96 -12.02 24.27
CA GLN A 430 4.77 -10.84 23.97
C GLN A 430 5.71 -11.12 22.78
N PHE A 431 5.14 -11.21 21.58
CA PHE A 431 5.88 -11.51 20.33
C PHE A 431 7.11 -10.60 20.13
N HIS A 432 7.01 -9.32 20.47
CA HIS A 432 8.10 -8.34 20.42
C HIS A 432 9.26 -8.59 21.41
N ARG A 433 9.13 -9.56 22.32
CA ARG A 433 10.23 -10.03 23.19
C ARG A 433 10.80 -11.38 22.76
N ASN A 434 10.11 -12.11 21.89
CA ASN A 434 10.56 -13.41 21.42
C ASN A 434 11.65 -13.24 20.35
N LYS A 435 12.88 -13.63 20.68
CA LYS A 435 14.03 -13.51 19.78
C LYS A 435 13.83 -14.29 18.47
N TRP A 436 13.15 -15.43 18.52
CA TRP A 436 12.86 -16.25 17.33
C TRP A 436 11.85 -15.58 16.42
N ALA A 437 10.82 -14.94 16.96
CA ALA A 437 9.85 -14.19 16.16
C ALA A 437 10.51 -12.99 15.46
N ILE A 438 11.40 -12.28 16.18
CA ILE A 438 12.18 -11.18 15.60
C ILE A 438 13.14 -11.69 14.52
N LEU A 439 13.84 -12.80 14.78
CA LEU A 439 14.78 -13.41 13.82
C LEU A 439 14.05 -13.90 12.57
N ALA A 440 12.89 -14.54 12.72
CA ALA A 440 12.06 -14.97 11.60
C ALA A 440 11.62 -13.78 10.74
N LEU A 441 11.09 -12.71 11.37
CA LEU A 441 10.70 -11.50 10.64
C LEU A 441 11.90 -10.84 9.96
N ALA A 442 13.08 -10.82 10.60
CA ALA A 442 14.31 -10.31 10.01
C ALA A 442 14.78 -11.17 8.82
N ALA A 443 14.64 -12.49 8.91
CA ALA A 443 14.95 -13.40 7.81
C ALA A 443 14.02 -13.17 6.61
N VAL A 444 12.71 -13.06 6.84
CA VAL A 444 11.75 -12.70 5.78
C VAL A 444 12.10 -11.35 5.18
N PHE A 445 12.42 -10.34 6.00
CA PHE A 445 12.86 -9.03 5.51
C PHE A 445 14.10 -9.10 4.62
N VAL A 446 15.11 -9.88 5.01
CA VAL A 446 16.32 -10.09 4.21
C VAL A 446 15.99 -10.82 2.90
N ILE A 447 15.16 -11.86 2.94
CA ILE A 447 14.71 -12.58 1.73
C ILE A 447 13.99 -11.60 0.80
N SER A 448 13.08 -10.78 1.33
CA SER A 448 12.33 -9.76 0.59
C SER A 448 13.25 -8.78 -0.15
N ILE A 449 14.42 -8.42 0.41
CA ILE A 449 15.42 -7.57 -0.29
C ILE A 449 15.90 -8.19 -1.61
N PHE A 450 16.01 -9.52 -1.69
CA PHE A 450 16.46 -10.20 -2.90
C PHE A 450 15.31 -10.58 -3.84
N THR A 451 14.09 -10.77 -3.32
CA THR A 451 12.95 -11.24 -4.11
C THR A 451 12.01 -10.14 -4.58
N TYR A 452 11.97 -8.96 -3.96
CA TYR A 452 10.98 -7.92 -4.33
C TYR A 452 11.08 -7.48 -5.80
N ARG A 453 12.28 -7.51 -6.40
CA ARG A 453 12.49 -7.17 -7.82
C ARG A 453 12.00 -8.24 -8.80
N LYS A 454 11.72 -9.45 -8.32
CA LYS A 454 11.24 -10.56 -9.14
C LYS A 454 9.74 -10.51 -9.41
N VAL A 455 9.00 -9.64 -8.72
CA VAL A 455 7.57 -9.45 -8.96
C VAL A 455 7.37 -8.73 -10.29
N LEU A 456 6.86 -9.46 -11.28
CA LEU A 456 6.52 -8.93 -12.60
C LEU A 456 5.07 -8.43 -12.62
N PHE A 457 4.84 -7.38 -13.42
CA PHE A 457 3.48 -6.90 -13.68
C PHE A 457 2.93 -7.63 -14.91
N ASN A 458 1.85 -8.37 -14.77
CA ASN A 458 1.18 -9.05 -15.87
C ASN A 458 0.41 -8.01 -16.70
N LYS A 459 0.85 -7.81 -17.95
CA LYS A 459 0.27 -6.86 -18.91
C LYS A 459 -0.73 -7.51 -19.87
N ASP A 460 -0.99 -8.80 -19.73
CA ASP A 460 -1.84 -9.57 -20.63
C ASP A 460 -3.21 -9.85 -19.98
N ILE A 461 -4.23 -9.13 -20.45
CA ILE A 461 -5.62 -9.29 -19.97
C ILE A 461 -6.15 -10.68 -20.29
N ALA A 462 -5.74 -11.31 -21.40
CA ALA A 462 -6.27 -12.59 -21.82
C ALA A 462 -5.99 -13.69 -20.79
N LYS A 463 -4.84 -13.62 -20.10
CA LYS A 463 -4.48 -14.54 -19.00
C LYS A 463 -5.32 -14.36 -17.73
N LEU A 464 -6.01 -13.23 -17.60
CA LEU A 464 -6.87 -12.94 -16.45
C LEU A 464 -8.33 -13.36 -16.69
N ASN A 465 -8.70 -13.62 -17.94
CA ASN A 465 -10.02 -14.10 -18.30
C ASN A 465 -10.20 -15.57 -17.92
N TYR A 466 -11.41 -15.89 -17.49
CA TYR A 466 -11.88 -17.25 -17.39
C TYR A 466 -12.50 -17.69 -18.71
N GLU A 467 -11.98 -18.79 -19.26
CA GLU A 467 -12.55 -19.49 -20.40
C GLU A 467 -12.90 -20.93 -19.99
N THR A 468 -14.02 -21.45 -20.49
CA THR A 468 -14.34 -22.87 -20.31
C THR A 468 -13.36 -23.74 -21.08
N GLU A 469 -13.22 -24.99 -20.65
CA GLU A 469 -12.40 -25.97 -21.37
C GLU A 469 -12.87 -26.17 -22.82
N SER A 470 -14.19 -26.07 -23.07
CA SER A 470 -14.76 -26.09 -24.41
C SER A 470 -14.30 -24.93 -25.29
N LEU A 471 -14.28 -23.70 -24.76
CA LEU A 471 -13.83 -22.50 -25.48
C LEU A 471 -12.32 -22.56 -25.77
N ILE A 472 -11.52 -23.06 -24.82
CA ILE A 472 -10.06 -23.22 -25.01
C ILE A 472 -9.77 -24.24 -26.12
N LYS A 473 -10.47 -25.39 -26.13
CA LYS A 473 -10.34 -26.42 -27.17
C LYS A 473 -10.77 -25.88 -28.54
N ALA A 474 -11.94 -25.22 -28.60
CA ALA A 474 -12.44 -24.60 -29.83
C ALA A 474 -11.45 -23.57 -30.38
N ARG A 475 -10.87 -22.72 -29.53
CA ARG A 475 -9.83 -21.75 -29.92
C ARG A 475 -8.60 -22.44 -30.50
N GLN A 476 -8.06 -23.44 -29.82
CA GLN A 476 -6.86 -24.18 -30.27
C GLN A 476 -7.10 -24.92 -31.59
N HIS A 477 -8.29 -25.48 -31.81
CA HIS A 477 -8.65 -26.11 -33.07
C HIS A 477 -8.78 -25.08 -34.19
N LEU A 478 -9.48 -23.96 -33.94
CA LEU A 478 -9.60 -22.88 -34.91
C LEU A 478 -8.23 -22.28 -35.25
N GLU A 479 -7.33 -22.08 -34.28
CA GLU A 479 -5.95 -21.62 -34.51
C GLU A 479 -5.10 -22.56 -35.38
N LYS A 480 -5.45 -23.86 -35.44
CA LYS A 480 -4.83 -24.84 -36.35
C LYS A 480 -5.48 -24.87 -37.72
N LEU A 481 -6.82 -24.74 -37.78
CA LEU A 481 -7.61 -24.81 -39.01
C LEU A 481 -7.52 -23.52 -39.84
N THR A 482 -7.33 -22.40 -39.16
CA THR A 482 -7.16 -21.09 -39.74
C THR A 482 -5.74 -20.65 -39.46
N ASP A 483 -5.05 -19.95 -40.36
CA ASP A 483 -3.70 -19.39 -40.11
C ASP A 483 -3.71 -18.28 -39.03
N MET A 484 -4.59 -18.34 -38.03
CA MET A 484 -4.79 -17.40 -36.93
C MET A 484 -3.67 -17.43 -35.88
N GLY A 485 -2.76 -18.41 -35.91
CA GLY A 485 -1.58 -18.44 -35.03
C GLY A 485 -0.56 -17.30 -35.28
N SER A 486 -0.73 -16.51 -36.35
CA SER A 486 0.14 -15.39 -36.71
C SER A 486 -0.30 -14.09 -36.04
N LYS A 487 0.64 -13.23 -35.61
CA LYS A 487 0.30 -11.89 -35.10
C LYS A 487 -0.48 -11.09 -36.14
N SER A 488 -1.64 -10.60 -35.73
CA SER A 488 -2.56 -9.84 -36.57
C SER A 488 -2.61 -8.39 -36.11
N ILE A 489 -2.44 -7.46 -37.04
CA ILE A 489 -2.54 -6.02 -36.81
C ILE A 489 -3.68 -5.45 -37.65
N TYR A 490 -4.33 -4.42 -37.13
CA TYR A 490 -5.36 -3.69 -37.88
C TYR A 490 -4.80 -2.36 -38.35
N LEU A 491 -4.91 -2.09 -39.64
CA LEU A 491 -4.67 -0.77 -40.22
C LEU A 491 -6.03 -0.13 -40.50
N ALA A 492 -6.36 0.90 -39.74
CA ALA A 492 -7.64 1.58 -39.85
C ALA A 492 -7.44 3.01 -40.34
N THR A 493 -8.16 3.41 -41.38
CA THR A 493 -8.16 4.77 -41.91
C THR A 493 -9.52 5.38 -41.73
N PHE A 494 -9.59 6.61 -41.23
CA PHE A 494 -10.85 7.24 -40.85
C PHE A 494 -11.00 8.68 -41.37
N GLY A 495 -12.24 9.15 -41.51
CA GLY A 495 -12.55 10.51 -41.95
C GLY A 495 -14.05 10.73 -42.21
N GLU A 496 -14.47 11.99 -42.32
CA GLU A 496 -15.88 12.34 -42.58
C GLU A 496 -16.30 12.09 -44.03
N ASP A 497 -15.37 12.19 -44.98
CA ASP A 497 -15.62 11.95 -46.40
C ASP A 497 -15.20 10.54 -46.84
N LEU A 498 -16.17 9.79 -47.35
CA LEU A 498 -15.98 8.42 -47.81
C LEU A 498 -14.91 8.32 -48.92
N GLN A 499 -14.89 9.28 -49.86
CA GLN A 499 -13.96 9.23 -50.98
C GLN A 499 -12.52 9.51 -50.56
N GLN A 500 -12.31 10.40 -49.60
CA GLN A 500 -11.02 10.64 -48.96
C GLN A 500 -10.53 9.38 -48.23
N VAL A 501 -11.39 8.72 -47.46
CA VAL A 501 -11.06 7.47 -46.76
C VAL A 501 -10.69 6.36 -47.74
N LEU A 502 -11.48 6.18 -48.80
CA LEU A 502 -11.18 5.20 -49.85
C LEU A 502 -9.89 5.52 -50.61
N HIS A 503 -9.61 6.80 -50.89
CA HIS A 503 -8.39 7.19 -51.59
C HIS A 503 -7.12 6.92 -50.75
N GLN A 504 -7.22 7.15 -49.44
CA GLN A 504 -6.15 6.79 -48.52
C GLN A 504 -6.03 5.26 -48.39
N ASN A 505 -7.15 4.53 -48.33
CA ASN A 505 -7.16 3.07 -48.34
C ASN A 505 -6.56 2.48 -49.63
N ASP A 506 -6.78 3.10 -50.80
CA ASP A 506 -6.14 2.70 -52.06
C ASP A 506 -4.60 2.78 -51.96
N SER A 507 -4.09 3.82 -51.30
CA SER A 507 -2.65 4.02 -51.10
C SER A 507 -2.06 3.00 -50.13
N ILE A 508 -2.80 2.67 -49.06
CA ILE A 508 -2.41 1.64 -48.08
C ILE A 508 -2.41 0.26 -48.74
N TYR A 509 -3.46 -0.07 -49.50
CA TYR A 509 -3.58 -1.33 -50.21
C TYR A 509 -2.36 -1.60 -51.10
N LYS A 510 -1.98 -0.61 -51.91
CA LYS A 510 -0.81 -0.73 -52.80
C LYS A 510 0.50 -0.95 -52.03
N LYS A 511 0.68 -0.26 -50.89
CA LYS A 511 1.84 -0.49 -50.01
C LYS A 511 1.82 -1.90 -49.42
N LEU A 512 0.66 -2.39 -48.98
CA LEU A 512 0.52 -3.75 -48.45
C LEU A 512 0.82 -4.83 -49.49
N GLU A 513 0.43 -4.62 -50.76
CA GLU A 513 0.82 -5.51 -51.86
C GLU A 513 2.35 -5.57 -52.02
N GLN A 514 3.03 -4.42 -52.03
CA GLN A 514 4.50 -4.36 -52.13
C GLN A 514 5.19 -5.05 -50.95
N LEU A 515 4.68 -4.84 -49.73
CA LEU A 515 5.22 -5.47 -48.53
C LEU A 515 5.00 -7.00 -48.52
N LYS A 516 3.89 -7.48 -49.12
CA LYS A 516 3.63 -8.91 -49.30
C LYS A 516 4.59 -9.51 -50.33
N GLU A 517 4.82 -8.83 -51.46
CA GLU A 517 5.78 -9.27 -52.50
C GLU A 517 7.22 -9.36 -51.95
N ASN A 518 7.59 -8.46 -51.03
CA ASN A 518 8.89 -8.45 -50.36
C ASN A 518 9.01 -9.45 -49.18
N GLY A 519 7.98 -10.24 -48.89
CA GLY A 519 7.98 -11.22 -47.80
C GLY A 519 7.89 -10.63 -46.39
N GLN A 520 7.57 -9.33 -46.26
CA GLN A 520 7.44 -8.63 -44.97
C GLN A 520 6.03 -8.72 -44.38
N VAL A 521 5.03 -8.99 -45.23
CA VAL A 521 3.65 -9.31 -44.85
C VAL A 521 3.34 -10.74 -45.31
N ILE A 522 2.84 -11.58 -44.41
CA ILE A 522 2.47 -12.98 -44.72
C ILE A 522 1.21 -12.97 -45.59
N SER A 523 0.18 -12.27 -45.12
CA SER A 523 -1.08 -12.08 -45.84
C SER A 523 -1.82 -10.87 -45.26
N PHE A 524 -2.76 -10.32 -46.02
CA PHE A 524 -3.64 -9.28 -45.52
C PHE A 524 -5.02 -9.38 -46.17
N GLY A 525 -6.06 -9.01 -45.42
CA GLY A 525 -7.42 -8.82 -45.89
C GLY A 525 -7.75 -7.33 -45.90
N SER A 526 -8.15 -6.79 -47.05
CA SER A 526 -8.46 -5.37 -47.22
C SER A 526 -9.54 -5.17 -48.27
N ILE A 527 -10.50 -4.28 -47.98
CA ILE A 527 -11.56 -3.90 -48.93
C ILE A 527 -11.02 -3.16 -50.17
N GLY A 528 -9.76 -2.70 -50.16
CA GLY A 528 -9.13 -1.98 -51.29
C GLY A 528 -9.04 -2.79 -52.59
N THR A 529 -9.27 -4.10 -52.53
CA THR A 529 -9.43 -4.94 -53.72
C THR A 529 -10.75 -4.64 -54.46
N LEU A 530 -11.83 -4.28 -53.75
CA LEU A 530 -13.18 -4.05 -54.30
C LEU A 530 -13.64 -2.61 -54.22
N ALA A 531 -13.59 -2.03 -53.02
CA ALA A 531 -13.99 -0.66 -52.77
C ALA A 531 -12.78 0.25 -53.01
N LYS A 532 -12.73 0.79 -54.23
CA LYS A 532 -11.71 1.76 -54.64
C LYS A 532 -12.32 3.15 -54.71
N SER A 533 -11.51 4.19 -54.50
CA SER A 533 -11.97 5.57 -54.68
C SER A 533 -12.43 5.84 -56.11
N ASN A 534 -13.33 6.82 -56.31
CA ASN A 534 -13.79 7.21 -57.65
C ASN A 534 -12.62 7.58 -58.57
N ARG A 535 -11.54 8.16 -58.02
CA ARG A 535 -10.31 8.46 -58.75
C ARG A 535 -9.66 7.20 -59.31
N SER A 536 -9.55 6.13 -58.52
CA SER A 536 -8.97 4.85 -58.94
C SER A 536 -9.90 4.09 -59.89
N GLN A 537 -11.22 4.16 -59.68
CA GLN A 537 -12.21 3.55 -60.55
C GLN A 537 -12.23 4.19 -61.95
N ASN A 538 -12.21 5.53 -62.03
CA ASN A 538 -12.15 6.25 -63.30
C ASN A 538 -10.90 5.88 -64.10
N LYS A 539 -9.72 5.75 -63.46
CA LYS A 539 -8.51 5.27 -64.14
C LYS A 539 -8.69 3.88 -64.78
N LYS A 540 -9.40 2.97 -64.12
CA LYS A 540 -9.69 1.63 -64.68
C LYS A 540 -10.69 1.69 -65.83
N ILE A 541 -11.70 2.55 -65.74
CA ILE A 541 -12.65 2.82 -66.82
C ILE A 541 -11.94 3.42 -68.03
N ASP A 542 -11.04 4.39 -67.83
CA ASP A 542 -10.24 5.01 -68.88
C ASP A 542 -9.31 3.99 -69.57
N ALA A 543 -8.72 3.06 -68.80
CA ALA A 543 -7.92 1.98 -69.34
C ALA A 543 -8.75 1.02 -70.22
N TRP A 544 -9.98 0.69 -69.82
CA TRP A 544 -10.90 -0.11 -70.64
C TRP A 544 -11.26 0.60 -71.95
N LYS A 545 -11.63 1.89 -71.87
CA LYS A 545 -11.94 2.73 -73.03
C LYS A 545 -10.75 2.85 -73.97
N SER A 546 -9.54 2.98 -73.43
CA SER A 546 -8.30 3.07 -74.23
C SER A 546 -7.93 1.72 -74.87
N PHE A 547 -8.27 0.61 -74.23
CA PHE A 547 -7.96 -0.73 -74.74
C PHE A 547 -8.85 -1.15 -75.92
N TRP A 548 -10.16 -0.84 -75.85
CA TRP A 548 -11.15 -1.20 -76.86
C TRP A 548 -11.37 -0.06 -77.87
N SER A 549 -10.74 -0.17 -79.04
CA SER A 549 -11.06 0.68 -80.20
C SER A 549 -12.21 0.09 -81.01
N ASP A 550 -12.93 0.94 -81.76
CA ASP A 550 -13.99 0.49 -82.68
C ASP A 550 -13.50 -0.58 -83.66
N GLU A 551 -12.26 -0.45 -84.14
CA GLU A 551 -11.61 -1.44 -85.00
C GLU A 551 -11.45 -2.80 -84.31
N LYS A 552 -10.98 -2.84 -83.05
CA LYS A 552 -10.83 -4.09 -82.30
C LYS A 552 -12.17 -4.77 -82.04
N ILE A 553 -13.21 -3.99 -81.71
CA ILE A 553 -14.55 -4.53 -81.48
C ILE A 553 -15.12 -5.11 -82.78
N SER A 554 -14.98 -4.41 -83.90
CA SER A 554 -15.44 -4.90 -85.22
C SER A 554 -14.68 -6.16 -85.67
N GLN A 555 -13.36 -6.20 -85.51
CA GLN A 555 -12.54 -7.39 -85.82
C GLN A 555 -12.94 -8.59 -84.96
N LEU A 556 -13.11 -8.38 -83.64
CA LEU A 556 -13.56 -9.43 -82.72
C LEU A 556 -14.95 -9.95 -83.10
N LYS A 557 -15.90 -9.06 -83.40
CA LYS A 557 -17.25 -9.42 -83.84
C LYS A 557 -17.22 -10.25 -85.13
N GLN A 558 -16.43 -9.84 -86.11
CA GLN A 558 -16.27 -10.59 -87.36
C GLN A 558 -15.70 -11.99 -87.12
N ASN A 559 -14.65 -12.09 -86.30
CA ASN A 559 -14.01 -13.37 -85.97
C ASN A 559 -14.96 -14.32 -85.21
N LEU A 560 -15.72 -13.81 -84.22
CA LEU A 560 -16.70 -14.60 -83.46
C LEU A 560 -17.90 -15.05 -84.31
N ILE A 561 -18.37 -14.22 -85.25
CA ILE A 561 -19.42 -14.60 -86.20
C ILE A 561 -18.89 -15.68 -87.16
N GLN A 562 -17.68 -15.50 -87.70
CA GLN A 562 -17.07 -16.48 -88.60
C GLN A 562 -16.90 -17.84 -87.92
N SER A 563 -16.25 -17.89 -86.75
CA SER A 563 -16.06 -19.14 -86.00
C SER A 563 -17.38 -19.72 -85.46
N GLY A 564 -18.33 -18.86 -85.10
CA GLY A 564 -19.63 -19.27 -84.58
C GLY A 564 -20.54 -19.87 -85.64
N ASN A 565 -20.55 -19.32 -86.86
CA ASN A 565 -21.34 -19.82 -87.98
C ASN A 565 -20.94 -21.25 -88.36
N GLU A 566 -19.65 -21.58 -88.31
CA GLU A 566 -19.13 -22.95 -88.54
C GLU A 566 -19.70 -23.98 -87.54
N LEU A 567 -20.09 -23.53 -86.35
CA LEU A 567 -20.61 -24.37 -85.26
C LEU A 567 -22.14 -24.23 -85.06
N GLY A 568 -22.83 -23.44 -85.90
CA GLY A 568 -24.28 -23.27 -85.87
C GLY A 568 -24.81 -22.20 -84.89
N PHE A 569 -23.96 -21.29 -84.41
CA PHE A 569 -24.44 -20.11 -83.67
C PHE A 569 -25.12 -19.11 -84.61
N LYS A 570 -26.06 -18.32 -84.08
CA LYS A 570 -26.68 -17.22 -84.85
C LYS A 570 -25.75 -16.00 -84.79
N GLU A 571 -25.74 -15.18 -85.85
CA GLU A 571 -24.91 -13.96 -85.89
C GLU A 571 -25.18 -13.00 -84.71
N ASN A 572 -26.41 -13.01 -84.19
CA ASN A 572 -26.83 -12.20 -83.06
C ASN A 572 -26.62 -12.86 -81.68
N THR A 573 -26.04 -14.06 -81.61
CA THR A 573 -25.89 -14.81 -80.35
C THR A 573 -25.14 -14.00 -79.29
N PHE A 574 -24.05 -13.32 -79.64
CA PHE A 574 -23.21 -12.58 -78.69
C PHE A 574 -23.47 -11.06 -78.68
N ASN A 575 -24.64 -10.59 -79.16
CA ASN A 575 -24.94 -9.15 -79.22
C ASN A 575 -24.82 -8.44 -77.86
N GLN A 576 -25.23 -9.11 -76.77
CA GLN A 576 -25.12 -8.56 -75.42
C GLN A 576 -23.66 -8.28 -75.01
N PHE A 577 -22.74 -9.13 -75.46
CA PHE A 577 -21.30 -8.96 -75.23
C PHE A 577 -20.77 -7.76 -76.00
N TYR A 578 -21.12 -7.61 -77.28
CA TYR A 578 -20.68 -6.47 -78.09
C TYR A 578 -21.16 -5.13 -77.52
N THR A 579 -22.40 -5.08 -77.04
CA THR A 579 -22.94 -3.90 -76.35
C THR A 579 -22.19 -3.59 -75.06
N LEU A 580 -21.73 -4.61 -74.31
CA LEU A 580 -20.91 -4.41 -73.12
C LEU A 580 -19.56 -3.78 -73.45
N LEU A 581 -18.89 -4.23 -74.52
CA LEU A 581 -17.58 -3.70 -74.91
C LEU A 581 -17.63 -2.20 -75.23
N ALA A 582 -18.71 -1.75 -75.86
CA ALA A 582 -18.97 -0.35 -76.21
C ALA A 582 -19.71 0.46 -75.11
N LYS A 583 -19.98 -0.13 -73.94
CA LYS A 583 -20.74 0.52 -72.86
C LYS A 583 -19.91 1.60 -72.17
N ASP A 584 -20.53 2.73 -71.88
CA ASP A 584 -19.98 3.73 -70.96
C ASP A 584 -20.17 3.30 -69.51
N PHE A 585 -19.08 2.87 -68.88
CA PHE A 585 -19.08 2.49 -67.47
C PHE A 585 -18.97 3.72 -66.56
N THR A 586 -19.65 3.65 -65.41
CA THR A 586 -19.55 4.63 -64.32
C THR A 586 -18.92 3.98 -63.09
N PRO A 587 -18.35 4.78 -62.16
CA PRO A 587 -17.93 4.26 -60.86
C PRO A 587 -19.05 3.50 -60.14
N LEU A 588 -18.67 2.42 -59.48
CA LEU A 588 -19.51 1.58 -58.64
C LEU A 588 -19.66 2.21 -57.25
N GLU A 589 -20.92 2.38 -56.85
CA GLU A 589 -21.28 2.79 -55.49
C GLU A 589 -21.04 1.64 -54.50
N ILE A 590 -20.59 1.97 -53.29
CA ILE A 590 -20.21 0.97 -52.29
C ILE A 590 -21.40 0.11 -51.85
N ASP A 591 -22.59 0.68 -51.73
CA ASP A 591 -23.77 -0.06 -51.28
C ASP A 591 -24.14 -1.22 -52.23
N ARG A 592 -23.78 -1.12 -53.53
CA ARG A 592 -23.93 -2.22 -54.49
C ARG A 592 -23.00 -3.39 -54.21
N LEU A 593 -21.86 -3.18 -53.56
CA LEU A 593 -20.97 -4.27 -53.14
C LEU A 593 -21.60 -5.14 -52.05
N LYS A 594 -22.60 -4.64 -51.31
CA LYS A 594 -23.36 -5.43 -50.32
C LYS A 594 -24.26 -6.49 -50.97
N GLU A 595 -24.49 -6.43 -52.28
CA GLU A 595 -25.18 -7.49 -53.03
C GLU A 595 -24.36 -8.79 -53.09
N ILE A 596 -23.04 -8.71 -52.88
CA ILE A 596 -22.16 -9.88 -52.79
C ILE A 596 -22.25 -10.48 -51.38
N LYS A 597 -23.15 -11.45 -51.16
CA LYS A 597 -23.33 -12.08 -49.83
C LYS A 597 -22.17 -12.96 -49.36
N SER A 598 -21.18 -13.25 -50.21
CA SER A 598 -20.06 -14.14 -49.87
C SER A 598 -19.03 -13.53 -48.93
N PHE A 599 -19.04 -12.21 -48.74
CA PHE A 599 -18.23 -11.49 -47.75
C PHE A 599 -19.04 -10.30 -47.19
N SER A 600 -18.66 -9.77 -46.02
CA SER A 600 -19.35 -8.60 -45.44
C SER A 600 -18.51 -7.34 -45.66
N VAL A 601 -19.06 -6.39 -46.43
CA VAL A 601 -18.45 -5.05 -46.60
C VAL A 601 -18.33 -4.35 -45.24
N ASP A 602 -19.32 -4.55 -44.37
CA ASP A 602 -19.38 -3.97 -43.02
C ASP A 602 -18.27 -4.49 -42.08
N ASP A 603 -17.53 -5.55 -42.45
CA ASP A 603 -16.37 -6.03 -41.69
C ASP A 603 -15.12 -5.16 -41.92
N TYR A 604 -15.07 -4.46 -43.05
CA TYR A 604 -13.91 -3.71 -43.50
C TYR A 604 -14.20 -2.23 -43.70
N LEU A 605 -15.45 -1.83 -43.87
CA LEU A 605 -15.84 -0.44 -44.01
C LEU A 605 -17.09 -0.17 -43.17
N VAL A 606 -16.93 0.68 -42.15
CA VAL A 606 -18.01 1.06 -41.24
C VAL A 606 -18.31 2.55 -41.38
N ASN A 607 -19.60 2.89 -41.37
CA ASN A 607 -20.09 4.25 -41.27
C ASN A 607 -20.78 4.40 -39.90
N ASP A 608 -20.25 5.24 -39.05
CA ASP A 608 -20.80 5.53 -37.72
C ASP A 608 -20.96 7.04 -37.48
N GLU A 609 -21.39 7.42 -36.27
CA GLU A 609 -21.61 8.84 -35.89
C GLU A 609 -20.36 9.73 -36.05
N ASN A 610 -19.16 9.15 -36.20
CA ASN A 610 -17.87 9.83 -36.37
C ASN A 610 -17.34 9.79 -37.82
N GLY A 611 -18.12 9.27 -38.77
CA GLY A 611 -17.76 9.20 -40.19
C GLY A 611 -17.42 7.78 -40.66
N TYR A 612 -16.57 7.69 -41.69
CA TYR A 612 -16.21 6.44 -42.35
C TYR A 612 -14.88 5.90 -41.83
N THR A 613 -14.82 4.60 -41.53
CA THR A 613 -13.59 3.89 -41.16
C THR A 613 -13.38 2.68 -42.05
N ALA A 614 -12.26 2.66 -42.78
CA ALA A 614 -11.81 1.51 -43.57
C ALA A 614 -10.71 0.76 -42.82
N THR A 615 -10.92 -0.53 -42.56
CA THR A 615 -10.02 -1.38 -41.79
C THR A 615 -9.43 -2.49 -42.68
N SER A 616 -8.13 -2.71 -42.55
CA SER A 616 -7.41 -3.83 -43.17
C SER A 616 -6.75 -4.69 -42.10
N LEU A 617 -6.97 -6.00 -42.16
CA LEU A 617 -6.34 -6.98 -41.27
C LEU A 617 -5.04 -7.46 -41.91
N VAL A 618 -3.90 -7.27 -41.26
CA VAL A 618 -2.58 -7.65 -41.79
C VAL A 618 -1.94 -8.68 -40.87
N LYS A 619 -1.46 -9.77 -41.45
CA LYS A 619 -0.71 -10.82 -40.76
C LYS A 619 0.79 -10.66 -41.02
N VAL A 620 1.55 -10.60 -39.94
CA VAL A 620 2.98 -10.29 -39.98
C VAL A 620 3.75 -11.16 -39.00
N ASP A 621 5.01 -11.44 -39.33
CA ASP A 621 5.94 -12.01 -38.37
C ASP A 621 6.33 -10.95 -37.32
N SER A 622 6.59 -11.38 -36.08
CA SER A 622 7.04 -10.48 -35.00
C SER A 622 8.29 -9.68 -35.38
N SER A 623 9.17 -10.24 -36.22
CA SER A 623 10.39 -9.58 -36.72
C SER A 623 10.14 -8.42 -37.68
N SER A 624 9.02 -8.43 -38.41
CA SER A 624 8.70 -7.41 -39.43
C SER A 624 7.90 -6.23 -38.87
N MET A 625 7.43 -6.32 -37.62
CA MET A 625 6.59 -5.29 -36.98
C MET A 625 7.20 -3.89 -36.97
N ALA A 626 8.51 -3.77 -36.74
CA ALA A 626 9.18 -2.48 -36.70
C ALA A 626 9.10 -1.75 -38.05
N ILE A 627 9.24 -2.49 -39.16
CA ILE A 627 9.22 -1.96 -40.53
C ILE A 627 7.80 -1.49 -40.88
N ILE A 628 6.79 -2.30 -40.56
CA ILE A 628 5.39 -1.95 -40.81
C ILE A 628 5.01 -0.68 -40.03
N ARG A 629 5.46 -0.58 -38.78
CA ARG A 629 5.20 0.59 -37.93
C ARG A 629 5.81 1.87 -38.52
N GLU A 630 7.07 1.83 -38.94
CA GLU A 630 7.74 2.96 -39.58
C GLU A 630 7.01 3.45 -40.85
N GLN A 631 6.47 2.53 -41.66
CA GLN A 631 5.81 2.85 -42.92
C GLN A 631 4.40 3.45 -42.78
N PHE A 632 3.68 3.11 -41.71
CA PHE A 632 2.27 3.49 -41.52
C PHE A 632 2.01 4.46 -40.37
N ASP A 633 2.91 4.62 -39.39
CA ASP A 633 2.74 5.60 -38.29
C ASP A 633 2.71 7.05 -38.79
N GLN A 634 3.29 7.33 -39.97
CA GLN A 634 3.30 8.66 -40.59
C GLN A 634 2.17 8.87 -41.62
N ALA A 635 1.32 7.86 -41.84
CA ALA A 635 0.25 7.96 -42.82
C ALA A 635 -0.91 8.85 -42.28
N PRO A 636 -1.39 9.83 -43.07
CA PRO A 636 -2.42 10.76 -42.60
C PRO A 636 -3.74 10.02 -42.33
N ASN A 637 -4.35 10.31 -41.19
CA ASN A 637 -5.61 9.71 -40.74
C ASN A 637 -5.62 8.16 -40.75
N THR A 638 -4.46 7.55 -40.54
CA THR A 638 -4.30 6.10 -40.47
C THR A 638 -3.76 5.72 -39.09
N LEU A 639 -4.40 4.75 -38.46
CA LEU A 639 -4.02 4.20 -37.17
C LEU A 639 -3.61 2.74 -37.34
N LEU A 640 -2.40 2.41 -36.90
CA LEU A 640 -1.94 1.04 -36.75
C LEU A 640 -2.26 0.55 -35.35
N ILE A 641 -3.07 -0.49 -35.27
CA ILE A 641 -3.54 -1.08 -34.02
C ILE A 641 -3.00 -2.51 -33.91
N ASP A 642 -2.00 -2.67 -33.05
CA ASP A 642 -1.67 -3.97 -32.45
C ASP A 642 -2.51 -4.11 -31.18
N ARG A 643 -3.54 -4.97 -31.22
CA ARG A 643 -4.50 -5.12 -30.11
C ARG A 643 -3.82 -5.55 -28.81
N GLN A 644 -2.84 -6.44 -28.88
CA GLN A 644 -2.11 -6.89 -27.69
C GLN A 644 -1.29 -5.73 -27.13
N GLN A 645 -0.52 -5.04 -27.98
CA GLN A 645 0.29 -3.90 -27.55
C GLN A 645 -0.54 -2.76 -26.98
N VAL A 646 -1.71 -2.46 -27.57
CA VAL A 646 -2.64 -1.44 -27.08
C VAL A 646 -3.11 -1.79 -25.67
N ASN A 647 -3.56 -3.02 -25.43
CA ASN A 647 -3.93 -3.49 -24.10
C ASN A 647 -2.75 -3.42 -23.12
N GLU A 648 -1.56 -3.88 -23.52
CA GLU A 648 -0.35 -3.83 -22.69
C GLU A 648 0.09 -2.40 -22.35
N THR A 649 -0.11 -1.45 -23.27
CA THR A 649 0.20 -0.02 -23.08
C THR A 649 -0.78 0.62 -22.13
N PHE A 650 -2.09 0.37 -22.29
CA PHE A 650 -3.12 0.85 -21.36
C PHE A 650 -2.87 0.33 -19.93
N LEU A 651 -2.57 -0.97 -19.81
CA LEU A 651 -2.23 -1.56 -18.52
C LEU A 651 -0.89 -1.05 -17.96
N GLY A 652 0.07 -0.74 -18.82
CA GLY A 652 1.34 -0.14 -18.45
C GLY A 652 1.18 1.28 -17.88
N ASN A 653 0.33 2.10 -18.49
CA ASN A 653 0.02 3.45 -17.99
C ASN A 653 -0.69 3.37 -16.63
N LEU A 654 -1.70 2.49 -16.54
CA LEU A 654 -2.41 2.23 -15.30
C LEU A 654 -1.45 1.81 -14.16
N LYS A 655 -0.43 0.98 -14.44
CA LYS A 655 0.65 0.65 -13.48
C LYS A 655 1.37 1.90 -12.95
N ASN A 656 1.66 2.88 -13.80
CA ASN A 656 2.34 4.10 -13.37
C ASN A 656 1.42 4.96 -12.50
N ASP A 657 0.15 5.12 -12.91
CA ASP A 657 -0.87 5.85 -12.14
C ASP A 657 -1.03 5.24 -10.75
N PHE A 658 -0.99 3.91 -10.65
CA PHE A 658 -1.04 3.21 -9.37
C PHE A 658 0.16 3.47 -8.46
N ASN A 659 1.38 3.52 -9.00
CA ASN A 659 2.55 3.85 -8.19
C ASN A 659 2.44 5.28 -7.61
N GLN A 660 1.88 6.21 -8.39
CA GLN A 660 1.61 7.56 -7.92
C GLN A 660 0.51 7.56 -6.84
N LEU A 661 -0.56 6.80 -7.05
CA LEU A 661 -1.68 6.66 -6.13
C LEU A 661 -1.27 6.09 -4.77
N LEU A 662 -0.43 5.06 -4.75
CA LEU A 662 0.15 4.52 -3.50
C LEU A 662 0.91 5.62 -2.73
N GLY A 663 1.63 6.48 -3.44
CA GLY A 663 2.27 7.67 -2.87
C GLY A 663 1.27 8.65 -2.26
N TYR A 664 0.17 8.96 -2.97
CA TYR A 664 -0.89 9.85 -2.46
C TYR A 664 -1.58 9.27 -1.22
N SER A 665 -1.98 8.00 -1.28
CA SER A 665 -2.62 7.29 -0.17
C SER A 665 -1.74 7.34 1.08
N LEU A 666 -0.45 7.10 0.92
CA LEU A 666 0.52 7.22 2.02
C LEU A 666 0.57 8.63 2.61
N ILE A 667 0.66 9.67 1.76
CA ILE A 667 0.71 11.06 2.24
C ILE A 667 -0.55 11.42 3.03
N VAL A 668 -1.72 11.04 2.50
CA VAL A 668 -3.01 11.30 3.16
C VAL A 668 -3.10 10.57 4.49
N VAL A 669 -2.69 9.30 4.56
CA VAL A 669 -2.65 8.54 5.81
C VAL A 669 -1.70 9.19 6.82
N LEU A 670 -0.48 9.57 6.40
CA LEU A 670 0.48 10.25 7.28
C LEU A 670 -0.09 11.58 7.81
N LEU A 671 -0.81 12.33 6.98
CA LEU A 671 -1.45 13.58 7.34
C LEU A 671 -2.56 13.35 8.37
N ILE A 672 -3.44 12.36 8.15
CA ILE A 672 -4.51 12.01 9.09
C ILE A 672 -3.91 11.58 10.44
N LEU A 673 -2.94 10.65 10.42
CA LEU A 673 -2.24 10.22 11.63
C LEU A 673 -1.57 11.39 12.35
N PHE A 674 -0.98 12.35 11.62
CA PHE A 674 -0.40 13.56 12.19
C PHE A 674 -1.43 14.48 12.83
N ILE A 675 -2.59 14.70 12.19
CA ILE A 675 -3.68 15.53 12.74
C ILE A 675 -4.19 14.94 14.06
N PHE A 676 -4.41 13.63 14.11
CA PHE A 676 -4.93 12.97 15.30
C PHE A 676 -3.89 12.89 16.42
N TYR A 677 -2.65 12.48 16.13
CA TYR A 677 -1.62 12.32 17.16
C TYR A 677 -0.93 13.63 17.56
N ARG A 678 -0.94 14.65 16.71
CA ARG A 678 -0.26 15.96 16.90
C ARG A 678 1.21 15.81 17.28
N SER A 679 1.84 14.73 16.81
CA SER A 679 3.18 14.33 17.18
C SER A 679 3.84 13.58 16.04
N PHE A 680 4.79 14.23 15.37
CA PHE A 680 5.56 13.65 14.28
C PHE A 680 6.19 12.30 14.63
N VAL A 681 6.75 12.17 15.85
CA VAL A 681 7.34 10.90 16.32
C VAL A 681 6.29 9.81 16.42
N LEU A 682 5.08 10.13 16.90
CA LEU A 682 4.02 9.12 17.08
C LEU A 682 3.48 8.68 15.72
N THR A 683 3.27 9.63 14.81
CA THR A 683 2.93 9.38 13.40
C THR A 683 3.94 8.47 12.73
N MET A 684 5.24 8.77 12.82
CA MET A 684 6.27 7.97 12.15
C MET A 684 6.40 6.57 12.74
N ILE A 685 6.36 6.41 14.07
CA ILE A 685 6.46 5.06 14.66
C ILE A 685 5.25 4.21 14.29
N THR A 686 4.05 4.79 14.18
CA THR A 686 2.83 4.09 13.76
C THR A 686 2.82 3.79 12.26
N ALA A 687 3.42 4.65 11.44
CA ALA A 687 3.45 4.46 10.00
C ALA A 687 4.54 3.49 9.52
N LEU A 688 5.70 3.43 10.19
CA LEU A 688 6.85 2.63 9.73
C LEU A 688 6.55 1.13 9.52
N PRO A 689 5.80 0.43 10.41
CA PRO A 689 5.43 -0.97 10.18
C PRO A 689 4.58 -1.19 8.92
N ILE A 690 3.83 -0.17 8.49
CA ILE A 690 2.95 -0.24 7.32
C ILE A 690 3.79 -0.35 6.04
N PHE A 691 4.85 0.46 5.93
CA PHE A 691 5.82 0.35 4.85
C PHE A 691 6.51 -1.01 4.84
N LEU A 692 6.85 -1.51 6.03
CA LEU A 692 7.46 -2.82 6.17
C LEU A 692 6.51 -3.92 5.72
N THR A 693 5.22 -3.84 6.07
CA THR A 693 4.19 -4.76 5.58
C THR A 693 4.17 -4.80 4.07
N TRP A 694 4.10 -3.65 3.41
CA TRP A 694 4.10 -3.57 1.95
C TRP A 694 5.33 -4.25 1.34
N PHE A 695 6.52 -3.91 1.85
CA PHE A 695 7.77 -4.48 1.39
C PHE A 695 7.84 -6.00 1.58
N LEU A 696 7.38 -6.50 2.72
CA LEU A 696 7.32 -7.93 3.00
C LEU A 696 6.33 -8.65 2.09
N THR A 697 5.14 -8.09 1.86
CA THR A 697 4.13 -8.65 0.95
C THR A 697 4.69 -8.81 -0.46
N VAL A 698 5.27 -7.75 -1.04
CA VAL A 698 5.88 -7.79 -2.37
C VAL A 698 7.06 -8.77 -2.40
N GLY A 699 7.89 -8.79 -1.34
CA GLY A 699 8.98 -9.75 -1.25
C GLY A 699 8.53 -11.21 -1.22
N ILE A 700 7.47 -11.54 -0.48
CA ILE A 700 6.91 -12.90 -0.44
C ILE A 700 6.24 -13.24 -1.77
N MET A 701 5.54 -12.31 -2.41
CA MET A 701 5.03 -12.52 -3.77
C MET A 701 6.15 -12.89 -4.75
N GLY A 702 7.29 -12.19 -4.68
CA GLY A 702 8.46 -12.49 -5.50
C GLY A 702 9.13 -13.83 -5.17
N LEU A 703 8.96 -14.33 -3.94
CA LEU A 703 9.42 -15.66 -3.53
C LEU A 703 8.49 -16.77 -4.07
N LEU A 704 7.17 -16.51 -4.07
CA LEU A 704 6.14 -17.45 -4.53
C LEU A 704 5.85 -17.37 -6.03
N HIS A 705 6.59 -16.55 -6.78
CA HIS A 705 6.37 -16.30 -8.21
C HIS A 705 4.96 -15.82 -8.54
N LEU A 706 4.34 -15.05 -7.64
CA LEU A 706 3.03 -14.45 -7.87
C LEU A 706 3.20 -13.16 -8.69
N GLU A 707 2.48 -13.09 -9.81
CA GLU A 707 2.46 -11.91 -10.68
C GLU A 707 1.54 -10.82 -10.10
N PHE A 708 1.91 -9.57 -10.36
CA PHE A 708 1.11 -8.41 -10.00
C PHE A 708 0.20 -8.03 -11.17
N ASN A 709 -1.10 -7.90 -10.94
CA ASN A 709 -2.10 -7.54 -11.96
C ASN A 709 -2.91 -6.32 -11.53
N ILE A 710 -3.79 -5.81 -12.39
CA ILE A 710 -4.60 -4.61 -12.12
C ILE A 710 -5.49 -4.73 -10.88
N PHE A 711 -6.04 -5.93 -10.64
CA PHE A 711 -6.93 -6.19 -9.51
C PHE A 711 -6.18 -6.27 -8.18
N ASN A 712 -4.92 -6.69 -8.21
CA ASN A 712 -4.06 -6.70 -7.03
C ASN A 712 -3.83 -5.28 -6.50
N ILE A 713 -3.91 -4.21 -7.30
CA ILE A 713 -3.79 -2.84 -6.77
C ILE A 713 -4.91 -2.49 -5.80
N ILE A 714 -6.16 -2.84 -6.12
CA ILE A 714 -7.30 -2.62 -5.23
C ILE A 714 -6.98 -3.21 -3.84
N ILE A 715 -6.45 -4.44 -3.86
CA ILE A 715 -6.08 -5.18 -2.67
C ILE A 715 -4.88 -4.56 -1.94
N CYS A 716 -3.98 -3.89 -2.64
CA CYS A 716 -2.87 -3.17 -2.01
C CYS A 716 -3.38 -2.01 -1.15
N SER A 717 -4.32 -1.21 -1.66
CA SER A 717 -4.95 -0.13 -0.88
C SER A 717 -5.70 -0.68 0.34
N PHE A 718 -6.31 -1.84 0.20
CA PHE A 718 -6.97 -2.57 1.29
C PHE A 718 -6.00 -3.06 2.37
N ILE A 719 -4.93 -3.78 1.98
CA ILE A 719 -3.88 -4.25 2.90
C ILE A 719 -3.23 -3.07 3.61
N PHE A 720 -3.04 -1.97 2.91
CA PHE A 720 -2.50 -0.74 3.47
C PHE A 720 -3.41 -0.21 4.58
N GLY A 721 -4.72 -0.06 4.32
CA GLY A 721 -5.71 0.34 5.32
C GLY A 721 -5.68 -0.54 6.58
N LEU A 722 -5.74 -1.87 6.41
CA LEU A 722 -5.68 -2.81 7.55
C LEU A 722 -4.37 -2.74 8.34
N GLY A 723 -3.23 -2.57 7.65
CA GLY A 723 -1.93 -2.40 8.31
C GLY A 723 -1.87 -1.11 9.14
N VAL A 724 -2.48 -0.03 8.66
CA VAL A 724 -2.67 1.22 9.41
C VAL A 724 -3.53 0.94 10.65
N ASP A 725 -4.68 0.28 10.47
CA ASP A 725 -5.65 0.01 11.53
C ASP A 725 -5.02 -0.75 12.69
N TYR A 726 -4.35 -1.87 12.40
CA TYR A 726 -3.66 -2.67 13.41
C TYR A 726 -2.58 -1.87 14.13
N SER A 727 -1.83 -1.04 13.40
CA SER A 727 -0.80 -0.18 13.98
C SER A 727 -1.39 0.91 14.87
N ILE A 728 -2.53 1.52 14.50
CA ILE A 728 -3.25 2.52 15.31
C ILE A 728 -3.72 1.89 16.62
N PHE A 729 -4.40 0.73 16.57
CA PHE A 729 -4.94 0.08 17.76
C PHE A 729 -3.82 -0.38 18.73
N ILE A 730 -2.73 -0.95 18.22
CA ILE A 730 -1.55 -1.27 19.04
C ILE A 730 -0.93 -0.02 19.64
N THR A 731 -0.80 1.06 18.87
CA THR A 731 -0.27 2.34 19.37
C THR A 731 -1.12 2.89 20.49
N ASN A 732 -2.45 2.90 20.34
CA ASN A 732 -3.36 3.43 21.35
C ASN A 732 -3.33 2.58 22.64
N GLY A 733 -3.28 1.25 22.51
CA GLY A 733 -3.09 0.35 23.66
C GLY A 733 -1.77 0.59 24.40
N LEU A 734 -0.66 0.73 23.67
CA LEU A 734 0.66 1.07 24.23
C LEU A 734 0.69 2.47 24.86
N LEU A 735 -0.02 3.43 24.27
CA LEU A 735 -0.10 4.79 24.78
C LEU A 735 -0.93 4.87 26.07
N LYS A 736 -1.99 4.05 26.20
CA LYS A 736 -2.75 3.91 27.44
C LYS A 736 -1.90 3.27 28.54
N GLU A 737 -1.22 2.17 28.25
CA GLU A 737 -0.27 1.54 29.19
C GLU A 737 0.85 2.51 29.59
N TYR A 738 1.37 3.31 28.65
CA TYR A 738 2.34 4.37 28.93
C TYR A 738 1.75 5.46 29.81
N ARG A 739 0.48 5.84 29.64
CA ARG A 739 -0.20 6.91 30.39
C ARG A 739 -0.48 6.53 31.83
N THR A 740 -1.27 5.50 32.05
CA THR A 740 -1.87 5.15 33.36
C THR A 740 -1.27 3.88 33.97
N GLY A 741 -0.59 3.04 33.18
CA GLY A 741 -0.05 1.75 33.64
C GLY A 741 -1.05 0.59 33.53
N GLU A 742 -2.27 0.88 33.07
CA GLU A 742 -3.32 -0.10 32.84
C GLU A 742 -2.96 -1.01 31.65
N LYS A 743 -3.16 -2.33 31.79
CA LYS A 743 -2.80 -3.34 30.79
C LYS A 743 -3.84 -3.42 29.66
N ALA A 744 -4.08 -2.33 28.94
CA ALA A 744 -5.05 -2.29 27.84
C ALA A 744 -4.55 -2.95 26.53
N LEU A 745 -3.24 -3.16 26.37
CA LEU A 745 -2.67 -3.71 25.14
C LEU A 745 -3.20 -5.11 24.81
N THR A 746 -3.47 -5.94 25.83
CA THR A 746 -3.99 -7.30 25.63
C THR A 746 -5.37 -7.29 24.99
N THR A 747 -6.26 -6.39 25.45
CA THR A 747 -7.60 -6.18 24.89
C THR A 747 -7.56 -5.81 23.41
N HIS A 748 -6.69 -4.84 23.06
CA HIS A 748 -6.51 -4.42 21.68
C HIS A 748 -5.96 -5.56 20.82
N LYS A 749 -4.98 -6.33 21.33
CA LYS A 749 -4.46 -7.50 20.61
C LYS A 749 -5.51 -8.59 20.41
N THR A 750 -6.33 -8.92 21.41
CA THR A 750 -7.42 -9.89 21.26
C THR A 750 -8.36 -9.48 20.13
N SER A 751 -8.74 -8.20 20.11
CA SER A 751 -9.61 -7.68 19.05
C SER A 751 -8.94 -7.72 17.67
N ILE A 752 -7.65 -7.39 17.57
CA ILE A 752 -6.91 -7.45 16.30
C ILE A 752 -6.78 -8.90 15.82
N ILE A 753 -6.46 -9.85 16.70
CA ILE A 753 -6.35 -11.27 16.30
C ILE A 753 -7.70 -11.77 15.80
N LEU A 754 -8.79 -11.42 16.48
CA LEU A 754 -10.13 -11.78 16.03
C LEU A 754 -10.46 -11.16 14.67
N SER A 755 -10.15 -9.87 14.49
CA SER A 755 -10.25 -9.16 13.20
C SER A 755 -9.45 -9.88 12.11
N VAL A 756 -8.17 -10.19 12.34
CA VAL A 756 -7.32 -10.92 11.39
C VAL A 756 -7.94 -12.27 11.01
N ILE A 757 -8.46 -13.02 11.97
CA ILE A 757 -9.13 -14.30 11.69
C ILE A 757 -10.42 -14.08 10.89
N THR A 758 -11.23 -13.08 11.21
CA THR A 758 -12.45 -12.78 10.45
C THR A 758 -12.13 -12.28 9.05
N THR A 759 -11.12 -11.44 8.85
CA THR A 759 -10.71 -10.99 7.53
C THR A 759 -10.13 -12.14 6.70
N ILE A 760 -9.31 -13.02 7.30
CA ILE A 760 -8.81 -14.23 6.63
C ILE A 760 -9.97 -15.18 6.30
N ALA A 761 -10.95 -15.35 7.18
CA ALA A 761 -12.14 -16.15 6.91
C ALA A 761 -13.01 -15.55 5.80
N GLY A 762 -13.10 -14.22 5.72
CA GLY A 762 -13.85 -13.52 4.67
C GLY A 762 -13.18 -13.61 3.30
N VAL A 763 -11.90 -13.22 3.23
CA VAL A 763 -11.15 -13.12 1.97
C VAL A 763 -10.52 -14.45 1.55
N GLY A 764 -10.16 -15.29 2.50
CA GLY A 764 -9.48 -16.58 2.24
C GLY A 764 -10.35 -17.60 1.55
N VAL A 765 -11.68 -17.51 1.66
CA VAL A 765 -12.60 -18.38 0.93
C VAL A 765 -12.52 -18.14 -0.59
N LEU A 766 -12.12 -16.95 -1.03
CA LEU A 766 -11.92 -16.63 -2.45
C LEU A 766 -10.79 -17.46 -3.09
N ILE A 767 -9.94 -18.14 -2.31
CA ILE A 767 -8.94 -19.07 -2.85
C ILE A 767 -9.58 -20.28 -3.55
N PHE A 768 -10.85 -20.56 -3.26
CA PHE A 768 -11.63 -21.62 -3.92
C PHE A 768 -12.35 -21.14 -5.18
N ALA A 769 -12.25 -19.85 -5.53
CA ALA A 769 -12.81 -19.33 -6.77
C ALA A 769 -12.06 -19.92 -7.97
N LYS A 770 -12.79 -20.33 -9.01
CA LYS A 770 -12.18 -20.78 -10.28
C LYS A 770 -11.71 -19.61 -11.12
N HIS A 771 -12.31 -18.44 -10.96
CA HIS A 771 -11.94 -17.25 -11.69
C HIS A 771 -10.53 -16.76 -11.27
N PRO A 772 -9.56 -16.62 -12.20
CA PRO A 772 -8.16 -16.28 -11.89
C PRO A 772 -7.99 -14.98 -11.08
N VAL A 773 -8.78 -13.97 -11.41
CA VAL A 773 -8.78 -12.67 -10.70
C VAL A 773 -9.15 -12.83 -9.21
N LEU A 774 -10.22 -13.56 -8.89
CA LEU A 774 -10.66 -13.72 -7.49
C LEU A 774 -9.68 -14.56 -6.67
N TYR A 775 -9.09 -15.58 -7.29
CA TYR A 775 -8.02 -16.39 -6.69
C TYR A 775 -6.79 -15.55 -6.34
N THR A 776 -6.27 -14.77 -7.31
CA THR A 776 -5.08 -13.94 -7.11
C THR A 776 -5.31 -12.82 -6.08
N ILE A 777 -6.50 -12.22 -6.08
CA ILE A 777 -6.95 -11.29 -5.02
C ILE A 777 -6.84 -11.94 -3.63
N SER A 778 -7.32 -13.17 -3.47
CA SER A 778 -7.29 -13.88 -2.19
C SER A 778 -5.86 -14.14 -1.73
N ALA A 779 -5.03 -14.69 -2.61
CA ALA A 779 -3.65 -15.05 -2.30
C ALA A 779 -2.82 -13.84 -1.83
N VAL A 780 -2.89 -12.72 -2.55
CA VAL A 780 -2.18 -11.48 -2.20
C VAL A 780 -2.72 -10.89 -0.89
N SER A 781 -4.05 -10.90 -0.70
CA SER A 781 -4.68 -10.42 0.54
C SER A 781 -4.23 -11.20 1.77
N LEU A 782 -4.18 -12.54 1.69
CA LEU A 782 -3.76 -13.39 2.81
C LEU A 782 -2.32 -13.12 3.24
N ILE A 783 -1.40 -13.04 2.27
CA ILE A 783 0.00 -12.68 2.52
C ILE A 783 0.07 -11.30 3.17
N GLY A 784 -0.67 -10.32 2.63
CA GLY A 784 -0.68 -8.95 3.12
C GLY A 784 -1.21 -8.81 4.55
N ILE A 785 -2.36 -9.41 4.86
CA ILE A 785 -2.98 -9.37 6.19
C ILE A 785 -2.08 -10.03 7.23
N LEU A 786 -1.46 -11.17 6.91
CA LEU A 786 -0.52 -11.86 7.80
C LEU A 786 0.73 -11.01 8.05
N CYS A 787 1.30 -10.40 7.00
CA CYS A 787 2.42 -9.47 7.14
C CYS A 787 2.04 -8.28 8.03
N ALA A 788 0.85 -7.69 7.81
CA ALA A 788 0.32 -6.56 8.58
C ALA A 788 0.20 -6.88 10.07
N ALA A 789 -0.37 -8.05 10.39
CA ALA A 789 -0.51 -8.50 11.77
C ALA A 789 0.85 -8.73 12.45
N LEU A 790 1.79 -9.39 11.76
CA LEU A 790 3.12 -9.69 12.27
C LEU A 790 3.94 -8.42 12.54
N THR A 791 3.95 -7.47 11.59
CA THR A 791 4.66 -6.20 11.76
C THR A 791 4.02 -5.35 12.87
N ALA A 792 2.70 -5.31 12.97
CA ALA A 792 1.98 -4.61 14.04
C ALA A 792 2.25 -5.24 15.43
N PHE A 793 2.41 -6.55 15.55
CA PHE A 793 2.67 -7.20 16.86
C PHE A 793 4.14 -7.22 17.28
N ILE A 794 5.07 -7.18 16.33
CA ILE A 794 6.52 -7.27 16.59
C ILE A 794 7.16 -5.88 16.51
N VAL A 795 7.01 -5.19 15.38
CA VAL A 795 7.76 -3.97 15.07
C VAL A 795 7.17 -2.76 15.76
N GLN A 796 5.83 -2.60 15.78
CA GLN A 796 5.18 -1.45 16.44
C GLN A 796 5.58 -1.34 17.93
N PRO A 797 5.52 -2.39 18.77
CA PRO A 797 5.92 -2.28 20.18
C PRO A 797 7.42 -2.05 20.37
N LEU A 798 8.28 -2.56 19.46
CA LEU A 798 9.72 -2.31 19.50
C LEU A 798 10.02 -0.83 19.25
N LEU A 799 9.43 -0.25 18.19
CA LEU A 799 9.57 1.18 17.88
C LEU A 799 9.00 2.06 18.98
N PHE A 800 7.83 1.72 19.52
CA PHE A 800 7.22 2.45 20.63
C PHE A 800 8.10 2.44 21.88
N ARG A 801 8.63 1.29 22.28
CA ARG A 801 9.53 1.20 23.45
C ARG A 801 10.88 1.90 23.21
N LEU A 802 11.33 1.99 21.96
CA LEU A 802 12.55 2.71 21.59
C LEU A 802 12.34 4.23 21.68
N PHE A 803 11.26 4.78 21.11
CA PHE A 803 11.07 6.24 21.01
C PHE A 803 10.22 6.85 22.13
N ILE A 804 9.18 6.17 22.59
CA ILE A 804 8.30 6.68 23.67
C ILE A 804 8.77 6.20 25.03
N GLY A 805 9.27 4.96 25.10
CA GLY A 805 9.79 4.38 26.33
C GLY A 805 8.70 3.78 27.22
N GLY A 806 8.81 3.97 28.53
CA GLY A 806 7.91 3.39 29.53
C GLY A 806 8.27 3.87 30.93
N ARG A 807 7.75 3.21 31.97
CA ARG A 807 8.03 3.57 33.37
C ARG A 807 9.51 3.55 33.76
N THR A 808 10.36 2.86 32.99
CA THR A 808 11.81 2.73 33.24
C THR A 808 12.69 3.45 32.23
N LYS A 809 12.12 4.04 31.16
CA LYS A 809 12.87 4.73 30.10
C LYS A 809 12.11 5.96 29.62
N ARG A 810 12.80 7.10 29.56
CA ARG A 810 12.26 8.37 29.07
C ARG A 810 12.09 8.36 27.55
N PRO A 811 11.18 9.18 26.99
CA PRO A 811 11.06 9.33 25.55
C PRO A 811 12.34 9.86 24.89
N ILE A 812 12.57 9.46 23.64
CA ILE A 812 13.74 9.76 22.83
C ILE A 812 13.27 10.40 21.53
N ARG A 813 13.90 11.50 21.13
CA ARG A 813 13.65 12.13 19.82
C ARG A 813 14.60 11.51 18.78
N PRO A 814 14.18 11.34 17.51
CA PRO A 814 15.03 10.79 16.44
C PRO A 814 16.40 11.48 16.33
N ARG A 815 16.42 12.82 16.37
CA ARG A 815 17.67 13.62 16.39
C ARG A 815 18.62 13.20 17.51
N VAL A 816 18.09 13.01 18.72
CA VAL A 816 18.88 12.67 19.91
C VAL A 816 19.45 11.27 19.78
N LEU A 817 18.67 10.32 19.25
CA LEU A 817 19.15 8.96 18.96
C LEU A 817 20.29 9.00 17.95
N LEU A 818 20.13 9.70 16.82
CA LEU A 818 21.14 9.81 15.77
C LEU A 818 22.45 10.42 16.29
N HIS A 819 22.41 11.53 17.02
CA HIS A 819 23.63 12.11 17.60
C HIS A 819 24.26 11.23 18.66
N SER A 820 23.47 10.48 19.43
CA SER A 820 23.99 9.53 20.40
C SER A 820 24.74 8.40 19.70
N LEU A 821 24.13 7.80 18.67
CA LEU A 821 24.77 6.78 17.83
C LEU A 821 26.05 7.31 17.17
N PHE A 822 26.02 8.52 16.63
CA PHE A 822 27.20 9.16 16.05
C PHE A 822 28.30 9.40 17.09
N SER A 823 27.96 9.91 18.27
CA SER A 823 28.94 10.23 19.33
C SER A 823 29.58 8.97 19.92
N PHE A 824 28.79 7.93 20.19
CA PHE A 824 29.30 6.63 20.66
C PHE A 824 30.07 5.91 19.55
N GLY A 825 29.59 5.95 18.30
CA GLY A 825 30.32 5.41 17.15
C GLY A 825 31.67 6.10 16.94
N TYR A 826 31.73 7.43 17.05
CA TYR A 826 32.97 8.20 16.99
C TYR A 826 33.90 7.89 18.16
N PHE A 827 33.36 7.70 19.37
CA PHE A 827 34.12 7.26 20.54
C PHE A 827 34.73 5.86 20.34
N ASP A 828 33.94 4.89 19.88
CA ASP A 828 34.40 3.50 19.72
C ASP A 828 35.40 3.37 18.57
N LEU A 829 35.08 3.92 17.39
CA LEU A 829 35.99 3.92 16.23
C LEU A 829 37.27 4.71 16.53
N GLY A 830 37.14 5.90 17.13
CA GLY A 830 38.28 6.71 17.53
C GLY A 830 39.13 6.04 18.62
N GLY A 831 38.50 5.29 19.54
CA GLY A 831 39.19 4.48 20.53
C GLY A 831 40.02 3.35 19.91
N ILE A 832 39.48 2.67 18.90
CA ILE A 832 40.22 1.66 18.11
C ILE A 832 41.40 2.31 17.39
N VAL A 833 41.20 3.44 16.71
CA VAL A 833 42.27 4.17 16.01
C VAL A 833 43.35 4.63 16.99
N LEU A 834 42.97 5.16 18.15
CA LEU A 834 43.91 5.58 19.19
C LEU A 834 44.66 4.37 19.79
N GLY A 835 44.00 3.22 19.90
CA GLY A 835 44.62 1.95 20.28
C GLY A 835 45.67 1.47 19.26
N ILE A 836 45.37 1.56 17.95
CA ILE A 836 46.31 1.25 16.87
C ILE A 836 47.50 2.22 16.89
N TYR A 837 47.23 3.53 16.98
CA TYR A 837 48.26 4.56 17.08
C TYR A 837 49.19 4.30 18.28
N ALA A 838 48.61 4.01 19.44
CA ALA A 838 49.37 3.72 20.65
C ALA A 838 50.17 2.41 20.54
N TRP A 839 49.62 1.37 19.88
CA TRP A 839 50.35 0.14 19.58
C TRP A 839 51.55 0.37 18.65
N ILE A 840 51.36 1.11 17.55
CA ILE A 840 52.45 1.49 16.63
C ILE A 840 53.53 2.28 17.39
N TYR A 841 53.12 3.27 18.17
CA TYR A 841 54.02 4.09 18.96
C TYR A 841 54.88 3.25 19.93
N LEU A 842 54.32 2.24 20.57
CA LEU A 842 55.04 1.37 21.51
C LEU A 842 55.88 0.30 20.82
N LYS A 843 55.47 -0.17 19.65
CA LYS A 843 56.30 -1.05 18.83
C LYS A 843 57.58 -0.33 18.39
N LEU A 844 57.47 0.97 18.07
CA LEU A 844 58.63 1.82 17.76
C LEU A 844 59.45 2.20 19.00
N TYR A 845 58.84 2.24 20.19
CA TYR A 845 59.49 2.60 21.46
C TYR A 845 59.10 1.65 22.62
N PRO A 846 59.68 0.44 22.70
CA PRO A 846 59.25 -0.61 23.65
C PRO A 846 59.40 -0.23 25.13
N LYS A 847 60.43 0.55 25.49
CA LYS A 847 60.61 1.12 26.85
C LYS A 847 59.77 2.38 27.11
N GLY A 848 58.86 2.73 26.19
CA GLY A 848 58.05 3.95 26.25
C GLY A 848 57.15 4.06 27.49
N HIS A 849 56.74 2.94 28.08
CA HIS A 849 55.95 2.89 29.32
C HIS A 849 56.62 3.56 30.53
N LEU A 850 57.95 3.58 30.54
CA LEU A 850 58.80 4.15 31.60
C LEU A 850 59.04 5.66 31.43
N LYS A 851 58.60 6.27 30.31
CA LYS A 851 58.74 7.70 30.03
C LYS A 851 57.39 8.44 30.16
N PRO A 852 57.39 9.78 30.30
CA PRO A 852 56.17 10.56 30.53
C PRO A 852 55.16 10.64 29.37
N GLN A 853 55.35 9.96 28.23
CA GLN A 853 54.43 9.88 27.05
C GLN A 853 53.49 11.09 26.77
N TYR A 854 53.96 12.34 26.94
CA TYR A 854 53.07 13.51 26.94
C TYR A 854 52.33 13.72 25.61
N ARG A 855 52.92 13.30 24.48
CA ARG A 855 52.26 13.38 23.17
C ARG A 855 51.04 12.49 23.10
N LEU A 856 51.15 11.22 23.51
CA LEU A 856 50.02 10.28 23.54
C LEU A 856 48.91 10.83 24.42
N HIS A 857 49.24 11.27 25.64
CA HIS A 857 48.28 11.85 26.57
C HIS A 857 47.61 13.13 26.06
N ARG A 858 48.35 14.00 25.33
CA ARG A 858 47.78 15.18 24.68
C ARG A 858 46.81 14.80 23.56
N VAL A 859 47.12 13.77 22.78
CA VAL A 859 46.20 13.22 21.77
C VAL A 859 44.96 12.63 22.43
N THR A 860 45.12 11.82 23.49
CA THR A 860 44.00 11.25 24.25
C THR A 860 43.10 12.33 24.85
N SER A 861 43.68 13.37 25.46
CA SER A 861 42.91 14.49 26.02
C SER A 861 42.16 15.29 24.95
N LYS A 862 42.80 15.56 23.81
CA LYS A 862 42.13 16.19 22.64
C LYS A 862 41.03 15.31 22.06
N PHE A 863 41.23 13.99 22.02
CA PHE A 863 40.22 13.04 21.56
C PHE A 863 39.02 12.98 22.51
N MET A 864 39.25 12.89 23.83
CA MET A 864 38.17 12.95 24.83
C MET A 864 37.38 14.26 24.72
N LYS A 865 38.08 15.38 24.48
CA LYS A 865 37.44 16.66 24.15
C LYS A 865 36.64 16.59 22.85
N SER A 866 37.19 16.07 21.76
CA SER A 866 36.44 16.01 20.49
C SER A 866 35.19 15.13 20.60
N VAL A 867 35.27 13.99 21.28
CA VAL A 867 34.11 13.12 21.57
C VAL A 867 33.05 13.86 22.36
N LEU A 868 33.42 14.57 23.43
CA LEU A 868 32.42 15.32 24.22
C LEU A 868 31.75 16.45 23.41
N TYR A 869 32.44 16.98 22.39
CA TYR A 869 31.97 18.06 21.53
C TYR A 869 31.29 17.60 20.23
N THR A 870 31.20 16.28 19.96
CA THR A 870 30.38 15.77 18.82
C THR A 870 28.89 16.09 18.96
N ASN A 871 28.42 16.34 20.19
CA ASN A 871 27.07 16.80 20.45
C ASN A 871 27.04 18.31 20.74
N PRO A 872 26.67 19.17 19.77
CA PRO A 872 26.62 20.62 19.95
C PRO A 872 25.46 21.09 20.83
N PHE A 873 24.46 20.25 21.08
CA PHE A 873 23.26 20.61 21.87
C PHE A 873 23.44 20.43 23.38
N THR A 874 24.61 19.96 23.80
CA THR A 874 25.02 19.94 25.21
C THR A 874 25.99 21.09 25.43
N THR A 875 25.65 22.05 26.30
CA THR A 875 26.56 23.12 26.69
C THR A 875 27.59 22.58 27.69
N LYS A 876 28.84 23.03 27.61
CA LYS A 876 29.91 22.63 28.54
C LYS A 876 30.53 23.88 29.14
N LYS A 877 30.58 23.96 30.47
CA LYS A 877 31.14 25.09 31.21
C LYS A 877 32.20 24.58 32.17
N ILE A 878 33.36 25.24 32.20
CA ILE A 878 34.43 24.96 33.16
C ILE A 878 34.59 26.19 34.04
N ILE A 879 34.44 26.03 35.35
CA ILE A 879 34.58 27.09 36.35
C ILE A 879 35.88 26.82 37.11
N ASN A 880 36.89 27.66 36.88
CA ASN A 880 38.21 27.54 37.51
C ASN A 880 38.55 28.82 38.29
N PRO A 881 37.94 29.05 39.47
CA PRO A 881 38.01 30.33 40.16
C PRO A 881 39.42 30.65 40.68
N LEU A 882 40.20 29.61 40.99
CA LEU A 882 41.57 29.72 41.51
C LEU A 882 42.64 29.60 40.40
N ASN A 883 42.22 29.57 39.13
CA ASN A 883 43.10 29.43 37.97
C ASN A 883 44.11 28.28 38.09
N GLU A 884 43.64 27.09 38.50
CA GLU A 884 44.46 25.89 38.65
C GLU A 884 45.14 25.52 37.32
N LYS A 885 46.48 25.37 37.34
CA LYS A 885 47.33 25.14 36.14
C LYS A 885 47.93 23.73 36.07
N PHE A 886 47.67 22.85 37.04
CA PHE A 886 48.24 21.50 37.13
C PHE A 886 49.78 21.46 37.14
N GLN A 887 50.43 22.48 37.72
CA GLN A 887 51.89 22.54 37.84
C GLN A 887 52.44 21.52 38.85
N LYS A 888 51.74 21.34 39.98
CA LYS A 888 52.04 20.34 41.01
C LYS A 888 51.09 19.14 40.86
N PRO A 889 51.62 17.88 40.78
CA PRO A 889 50.79 16.68 40.83
C PRO A 889 49.85 16.66 42.04
N ALA A 890 48.67 16.09 41.85
CA ALA A 890 47.63 16.01 42.89
C ALA A 890 46.80 14.74 42.74
N LEU A 891 46.03 14.43 43.78
CA LEU A 891 44.93 13.49 43.69
C LEU A 891 43.64 14.25 43.32
N LEU A 892 43.21 14.14 42.07
CA LEU A 892 41.93 14.68 41.61
C LEU A 892 40.80 13.75 42.03
N ILE A 893 39.83 14.30 42.72
CA ILE A 893 38.60 13.58 43.08
C ILE A 893 37.40 14.26 42.43
N ALA A 894 36.49 13.49 41.83
CA ALA A 894 35.25 14.02 41.26
C ALA A 894 34.05 13.13 41.62
N ASN A 895 32.85 13.71 41.65
CA ASN A 895 31.63 12.91 41.72
C ASN A 895 31.41 12.14 40.40
N HIS A 896 30.74 10.99 40.48
CA HIS A 896 30.58 10.11 39.33
C HIS A 896 29.12 9.71 39.11
N SER A 897 28.45 10.31 38.13
CA SER A 897 27.03 10.10 37.83
C SER A 897 26.76 9.75 36.35
N SER A 898 27.77 9.86 35.48
CA SER A 898 27.66 9.58 34.04
C SER A 898 28.92 8.93 33.46
N PHE A 899 28.80 8.30 32.29
CA PHE A 899 29.95 7.97 31.47
C PHE A 899 30.70 9.24 31.01
N LEU A 900 29.96 10.33 30.78
CA LEU A 900 30.53 11.59 30.29
C LEU A 900 31.51 12.23 31.29
N ASP A 901 31.42 11.92 32.58
CA ASP A 901 32.35 12.41 33.60
C ASP A 901 33.81 12.05 33.27
N ILE A 902 34.02 10.88 32.67
CA ILE A 902 35.36 10.43 32.26
C ILE A 902 35.88 11.36 31.17
N LEU A 903 35.06 11.69 30.18
CA LEU A 903 35.44 12.62 29.10
C LEU A 903 35.64 14.05 29.62
N VAL A 904 34.79 14.49 30.55
CA VAL A 904 34.90 15.79 31.23
C VAL A 904 36.23 15.91 31.95
N MET A 905 36.60 14.91 32.77
CA MET A 905 37.89 14.93 33.47
C MET A 905 39.06 14.85 32.49
N GLY A 906 38.94 14.05 31.44
CA GLY A 906 40.02 13.81 30.47
C GLY A 906 40.32 14.99 29.55
N MET A 907 39.33 15.87 29.34
CA MET A 907 39.53 17.11 28.60
C MET A 907 40.20 18.23 29.42
N LEU A 908 40.25 18.12 30.76
CA LEU A 908 40.77 19.19 31.61
C LEU A 908 42.29 19.38 31.46
N HIS A 909 43.04 18.28 31.41
CA HIS A 909 44.50 18.33 31.28
C HIS A 909 45.08 17.01 30.74
N PRO A 910 46.17 17.02 29.95
CA PRO A 910 46.78 15.79 29.44
C PRO A 910 47.55 15.00 30.50
N LYS A 911 48.07 15.63 31.56
CA LYS A 911 48.87 14.94 32.60
C LYS A 911 48.00 14.26 33.66
N LEU A 912 47.02 13.47 33.24
CA LEU A 912 46.08 12.78 34.13
C LEU A 912 46.10 11.27 33.90
N ILE A 913 45.99 10.50 34.99
CA ILE A 913 45.95 9.03 34.97
C ILE A 913 44.73 8.54 35.75
N TYR A 914 43.97 7.62 35.16
CA TYR A 914 42.75 7.09 35.78
C TYR A 914 43.02 5.86 36.63
N LEU A 915 42.40 5.81 37.80
CA LEU A 915 42.14 4.55 38.51
C LEU A 915 40.85 3.93 37.94
N VAL A 916 40.94 2.73 37.36
CA VAL A 916 39.84 2.08 36.64
C VAL A 916 39.55 0.67 37.15
N LYS A 917 38.33 0.17 36.91
CA LYS A 917 38.00 -1.25 37.13
C LYS A 917 38.46 -2.11 35.95
N ASP A 918 38.65 -3.41 36.18
CA ASP A 918 39.13 -4.36 35.17
C ASP A 918 38.32 -4.34 33.87
N HIS A 919 37.00 -4.20 33.95
CA HIS A 919 36.16 -4.18 32.75
C HIS A 919 36.48 -3.00 31.80
N VAL A 920 37.06 -1.90 32.30
CA VAL A 920 37.48 -0.74 31.48
C VAL A 920 38.87 -1.02 30.93
N TYR A 921 39.75 -1.50 31.82
CA TYR A 921 41.14 -1.83 31.50
C TYR A 921 41.25 -2.90 30.40
N ASN A 922 40.36 -3.90 30.43
CA ASN A 922 40.33 -5.04 29.51
C ASN A 922 39.31 -4.89 28.36
N SER A 923 38.70 -3.71 28.17
CA SER A 923 37.76 -3.48 27.07
C SER A 923 38.43 -3.68 25.70
N LYS A 924 37.73 -4.36 24.77
CA LYS A 924 38.25 -4.62 23.41
C LYS A 924 38.40 -3.36 22.56
N THR A 925 37.57 -2.34 22.78
CA THR A 925 37.59 -1.10 22.00
C THR A 925 38.51 -0.04 22.60
N ILE A 926 38.48 0.13 23.92
CA ILE A 926 39.18 1.22 24.62
C ILE A 926 40.24 0.78 25.62
N GLY A 927 40.31 -0.52 25.95
CA GLY A 927 41.21 -1.03 26.99
C GLY A 927 42.69 -0.93 26.60
N SER A 928 43.02 -1.06 25.31
CA SER A 928 44.38 -0.76 24.83
C SER A 928 44.74 0.71 25.08
N ALA A 929 43.92 1.64 24.61
CA ALA A 929 44.11 3.07 24.86
C ALA A 929 44.20 3.43 26.36
N ALA A 930 43.37 2.82 27.21
CA ALA A 930 43.39 3.02 28.66
C ALA A 930 44.71 2.53 29.30
N ARG A 931 45.16 1.32 28.94
CA ARG A 931 46.46 0.77 29.40
C ARG A 931 47.64 1.64 29.02
N LEU A 932 47.61 2.16 27.80
CA LEU A 932 48.73 2.90 27.21
C LEU A 932 48.77 4.36 27.66
N SER A 933 47.62 4.96 27.96
CA SER A 933 47.52 6.21 28.74
C SER A 933 47.81 6.03 30.23
N GLY A 934 48.31 4.86 30.62
CA GLY A 934 48.82 4.60 31.95
C GLY A 934 47.76 4.45 33.04
N ALA A 935 46.49 4.22 32.69
CA ALA A 935 45.44 3.90 33.66
C ALA A 935 45.84 2.69 34.51
N TYR A 936 45.44 2.68 35.79
CA TYR A 936 45.78 1.60 36.72
C TYR A 936 44.53 0.82 37.14
N PRO A 937 44.51 -0.52 37.04
CA PRO A 937 43.38 -1.35 37.45
C PRO A 937 43.39 -1.55 38.97
N VAL A 938 42.36 -1.04 39.66
CA VAL A 938 42.31 -1.05 41.14
C VAL A 938 41.79 -2.33 41.78
N SER A 939 41.40 -3.35 41.00
CA SER A 939 40.83 -4.60 41.52
C SER A 939 41.83 -5.48 42.26
N GLY A 940 43.13 -5.39 41.93
CA GLY A 940 44.20 -6.14 42.58
C GLY A 940 44.69 -5.54 43.90
N GLY A 941 44.01 -4.53 44.44
CA GLY A 941 44.48 -3.75 45.59
C GLY A 941 45.26 -2.50 45.15
N ILE A 942 44.98 -1.38 45.82
CA ILE A 942 45.62 -0.08 45.55
C ILE A 942 47.10 -0.10 45.98
N GLU A 943 47.42 -0.86 47.04
CA GLU A 943 48.76 -1.05 47.61
C GLU A 943 49.74 -1.68 46.60
N ASN A 944 49.27 -2.65 45.80
CA ASN A 944 50.07 -3.31 44.77
C ASN A 944 50.44 -2.38 43.59
N GLY A 945 49.79 -1.21 43.49
CA GLY A 945 50.02 -0.21 42.44
C GLY A 945 51.00 0.89 42.84
N GLU A 946 51.50 0.89 44.08
CA GLU A 946 52.21 2.03 44.63
C GLU A 946 53.47 2.40 43.84
N ALA A 947 54.30 1.41 43.50
CA ALA A 947 55.54 1.65 42.76
C ALA A 947 55.27 2.31 41.38
N TYR A 948 54.26 1.82 40.67
CA TYR A 948 53.84 2.35 39.37
C TYR A 948 53.25 3.76 39.49
N LEU A 949 52.36 3.99 40.46
CA LEU A 949 51.75 5.31 40.67
C LEU A 949 52.78 6.34 41.13
N LYS A 950 53.70 5.97 42.03
CA LYS A 950 54.83 6.82 42.46
C LYS A 950 55.72 7.21 41.29
N GLN A 951 56.03 6.27 40.39
CA GLN A 951 56.76 6.57 39.16
C GLN A 951 56.02 7.59 38.29
N LYS A 952 54.70 7.45 38.12
CA LYS A 952 53.91 8.36 37.31
C LYS A 952 53.76 9.76 37.93
N LEU A 953 53.62 9.84 39.25
CA LEU A 953 53.65 11.10 39.99
C LEU A 953 54.99 11.83 39.79
N ALA A 954 56.11 11.11 39.86
CA ALA A 954 57.45 11.68 39.59
C ALA A 954 57.60 12.16 38.13
N GLN A 955 56.87 11.56 37.19
CA GLN A 955 56.76 12.04 35.79
C GLN A 955 55.84 13.26 35.63
N GLY A 956 55.29 13.80 36.72
CA GLY A 956 54.41 14.97 36.72
C GLY A 956 52.95 14.68 36.37
N PHE A 957 52.51 13.42 36.43
CA PHE A 957 51.10 13.07 36.26
C PHE A 957 50.32 13.20 37.56
N SER A 958 49.08 13.67 37.48
CA SER A 958 48.12 13.61 38.59
C SER A 958 47.23 12.37 38.47
N ILE A 959 46.72 11.89 39.60
CA ILE A 959 45.86 10.71 39.67
C ILE A 959 44.40 11.16 39.72
N ILE A 960 43.53 10.63 38.85
CA ILE A 960 42.08 10.82 38.90
C ILE A 960 41.43 9.61 39.56
N THR A 961 40.53 9.89 40.49
CA THR A 961 39.65 8.87 41.06
C THR A 961 38.24 9.39 41.30
N PHE A 962 37.29 8.47 41.21
CA PHE A 962 35.89 8.69 41.55
C PHE A 962 35.64 7.99 42.89
N PRO A 963 35.77 8.70 44.04
CA PRO A 963 35.80 8.08 45.36
C PRO A 963 34.49 7.38 45.76
N GLU A 964 33.39 7.55 45.01
CA GLU A 964 32.13 6.80 45.17
C GLU A 964 32.24 5.33 44.74
N GLY A 965 33.27 4.94 43.99
CA GLY A 965 33.55 3.55 43.56
C GLY A 965 32.61 2.99 42.48
N SER A 966 31.47 3.64 42.22
CA SER A 966 30.56 3.33 41.12
C SER A 966 29.78 4.58 40.69
N ARG A 967 29.22 4.56 39.47
CA ARG A 967 28.34 5.64 38.99
C ARG A 967 27.05 5.70 39.80
N SER A 968 26.71 6.88 40.28
CA SER A 968 25.42 7.23 40.87
C SER A 968 24.32 7.25 39.80
N ILE A 969 23.10 6.92 40.19
CA ILE A 969 21.93 6.81 39.27
C ILE A 969 21.34 8.20 38.94
N ASN A 970 21.65 9.19 39.78
CA ASN A 970 21.14 10.55 39.77
C ASN A 970 22.24 11.52 40.29
N ASN A 971 21.89 12.78 40.54
CA ASN A 971 22.80 13.81 41.04
C ASN A 971 23.16 13.71 42.53
N LYS A 972 22.83 12.60 43.22
CA LYS A 972 23.22 12.42 44.61
C LYS A 972 24.66 11.91 44.71
N ILE A 973 25.54 12.70 45.32
CA ILE A 973 26.90 12.28 45.63
C ILE A 973 26.89 11.30 46.82
N GLY A 974 27.39 10.09 46.59
CA GLY A 974 27.49 9.04 47.58
C GLY A 974 28.54 9.26 48.67
N ARG A 975 28.78 8.22 49.47
CA ARG A 975 29.89 8.19 50.43
C ARG A 975 31.22 8.00 49.68
N PHE A 976 32.28 8.60 50.19
CA PHE A 976 33.62 8.46 49.62
C PHE A 976 34.35 7.29 50.29
N HIS A 977 34.96 6.44 49.48
CA HIS A 977 35.76 5.31 49.92
C HIS A 977 37.20 5.74 50.26
N LYS A 978 37.79 5.07 51.25
CA LYS A 978 39.07 5.42 51.87
C LYS A 978 40.32 5.26 50.98
N GLY A 979 40.25 4.44 49.93
CA GLY A 979 41.42 4.07 49.10
C GLY A 979 42.07 5.24 48.36
N ALA A 980 41.28 6.20 47.89
CA ALA A 980 41.80 7.43 47.28
C ALA A 980 42.63 8.24 48.29
N PHE A 981 42.10 8.40 49.50
CA PHE A 981 42.71 9.19 50.57
C PHE A 981 43.95 8.52 51.16
N TYR A 982 43.99 7.19 51.16
CA TYR A 982 45.20 6.42 51.46
C TYR A 982 46.35 6.80 50.52
N LEU A 983 46.10 6.87 49.20
CA LEU A 983 47.12 7.30 48.23
C LEU A 983 47.55 8.75 48.43
N ALA A 984 46.61 9.65 48.77
CA ALA A 984 46.96 11.04 49.06
C ALA A 984 47.91 11.15 50.25
N GLU A 985 47.65 10.41 51.34
CA GLU A 985 48.49 10.40 52.53
C GLU A 985 49.84 9.71 52.26
N LYS A 986 49.83 8.54 51.60
CA LYS A 986 51.01 7.75 51.29
C LYS A 986 52.03 8.47 50.40
N PHE A 987 51.54 9.32 49.49
CA PHE A 987 52.38 10.06 48.54
C PHE A 987 52.48 11.57 48.84
N ASP A 988 51.98 12.03 49.98
CA ASP A 988 51.97 13.45 50.38
C ASP A 988 51.38 14.38 49.30
N LEU A 989 50.24 13.98 48.72
CA LEU A 989 49.58 14.70 47.63
C LEU A 989 48.49 15.63 48.13
N ASP A 990 48.42 16.82 47.52
CA ASP A 990 47.23 17.66 47.62
C ASP A 990 46.03 16.93 47.01
N ILE A 991 44.86 17.09 47.63
CA ILE A 991 43.60 16.63 47.05
C ILE A 991 42.99 17.81 46.30
N LEU A 992 42.66 17.62 45.02
CA LEU A 992 41.99 18.62 44.18
C LEU A 992 40.57 18.15 43.85
N PRO A 993 39.53 18.63 44.56
CA PRO A 993 38.17 18.27 44.25
C PRO A 993 37.64 18.99 43.00
N VAL A 994 36.93 18.24 42.16
CA VAL A 994 36.22 18.74 40.97
C VAL A 994 34.76 18.33 41.06
N LEU A 995 33.86 19.31 40.97
CA LEU A 995 32.42 19.09 40.96
C LEU A 995 31.93 18.98 39.52
N ILE A 996 31.14 17.95 39.20
CA ILE A 996 30.52 17.75 37.89
C ILE A 996 29.00 17.76 38.04
N HIS A 997 28.34 18.76 37.49
CA HIS A 997 26.88 18.93 37.51
C HIS A 997 26.29 18.79 36.09
N GLY A 998 25.08 18.22 36.00
CA GLY A 998 24.33 18.11 34.74
C GLY A 998 24.61 16.84 33.90
N ALA A 999 25.68 16.12 34.19
CA ALA A 999 26.07 14.92 33.42
C ALA A 999 25.08 13.75 33.58
N SER A 1000 24.44 13.61 34.74
CA SER A 1000 23.47 12.53 35.00
C SER A 1000 22.14 12.75 34.26
N GLU A 1001 21.80 14.00 33.95
CA GLU A 1001 20.62 14.38 33.17
C GLU A 1001 20.88 14.22 31.67
N VAL A 1002 22.07 14.63 31.23
CA VAL A 1002 22.51 14.55 29.84
C VAL A 1002 22.72 13.09 29.41
N SER A 1003 23.46 12.30 30.18
CA SER A 1003 23.67 10.87 29.90
C SER A 1003 23.52 10.08 31.20
N PRO A 1004 22.28 9.70 31.57
CA PRO A 1004 22.00 8.93 32.77
C PRO A 1004 22.71 7.58 32.75
N LYS A 1005 23.01 7.04 33.94
CA LYS A 1005 23.50 5.67 34.10
C LYS A 1005 22.59 4.66 33.36
N ASP A 1006 23.21 3.67 32.72
CA ASP A 1006 22.56 2.61 31.93
C ASP A 1006 21.81 3.10 30.67
N SER A 1007 22.11 4.31 30.21
CA SER A 1007 21.60 4.87 28.95
C SER A 1007 22.76 5.30 28.04
N PHE A 1008 22.72 4.88 26.78
CA PHE A 1008 23.62 5.40 25.73
C PHE A 1008 23.06 6.67 25.05
N ILE A 1009 21.90 7.17 25.49
CA ILE A 1009 21.30 8.38 24.94
C ILE A 1009 21.93 9.62 25.59
N ILE A 1010 22.44 10.52 24.75
CA ILE A 1010 23.01 11.82 25.13
C ILE A 1010 21.97 12.91 24.83
N ARG A 1011 21.31 13.39 25.88
CA ARG A 1011 20.26 14.41 25.83
C ARG A 1011 20.84 15.82 25.76
N ASP A 1012 20.03 16.74 25.27
CA ASP A 1012 20.34 18.16 25.37
C ASP A 1012 20.39 18.58 26.84
N GLY A 1013 21.32 19.46 27.20
CA GLY A 1013 21.47 19.95 28.57
C GLY A 1013 22.76 20.74 28.76
N SER A 1014 23.19 20.88 30.00
CA SER A 1014 24.43 21.55 30.37
C SER A 1014 25.27 20.64 31.23
N ILE A 1015 26.58 20.59 30.98
CA ILE A 1015 27.55 19.94 31.85
C ILE A 1015 28.47 21.03 32.40
N THR A 1016 28.50 21.19 33.72
CA THR A 1016 29.40 22.15 34.37
C THR A 1016 30.41 21.43 35.23
N ALA A 1017 31.70 21.68 34.99
CA ALA A 1017 32.80 21.23 35.84
C ALA A 1017 33.34 22.41 36.64
N GLN A 1018 33.43 22.30 37.96
CA GLN A 1018 33.96 23.35 38.83
C GLN A 1018 35.13 22.83 39.67
N PHE A 1019 36.26 23.54 39.61
CA PHE A 1019 37.41 23.29 40.48
C PHE A 1019 37.18 23.92 41.86
N LEU A 1020 37.49 23.15 42.90
CA LEU A 1020 37.61 23.66 44.28
C LEU A 1020 39.09 23.93 44.62
N GLY A 1021 39.32 24.48 45.81
CA GLY A 1021 40.68 24.68 46.33
C GLY A 1021 41.41 23.37 46.60
N ARG A 1022 42.74 23.39 46.42
CA ARG A 1022 43.62 22.30 46.83
C ARG A 1022 43.56 22.12 48.35
N ILE A 1023 43.33 20.90 48.80
CA ILE A 1023 43.37 20.53 50.21
C ILE A 1023 44.74 19.90 50.49
N THR A 1024 45.59 20.61 51.22
CA THR A 1024 46.95 20.15 51.54
C THR A 1024 46.92 19.00 52.56
N PRO A 1025 47.93 18.11 52.57
CA PRO A 1025 48.05 17.05 53.56
C PRO A 1025 47.96 17.54 55.01
N ASN A 1026 48.57 18.69 55.32
CA ASN A 1026 48.60 19.26 56.67
C ASN A 1026 47.31 19.98 57.11
N ASP A 1027 46.28 20.07 56.25
CA ASP A 1027 45.04 20.76 56.60
C ASP A 1027 44.13 19.90 57.49
N LYS A 1028 44.27 20.08 58.81
CA LYS A 1028 43.53 19.33 59.83
C LYS A 1028 42.01 19.56 59.80
N ARG A 1029 41.50 20.60 59.13
CA ARG A 1029 40.05 20.85 58.98
C ARG A 1029 39.32 19.73 58.25
N TYR A 1030 40.08 18.92 57.49
CA TYR A 1030 39.56 17.78 56.75
C TYR A 1030 39.96 16.44 57.37
N GLY A 1031 40.52 16.39 58.57
CA GLY A 1031 40.74 15.18 59.34
C GLY A 1031 42.20 14.73 59.35
N GLU A 1032 42.57 13.97 60.38
CA GLU A 1032 43.98 13.61 60.65
C GLU A 1032 44.39 12.28 60.04
N THR A 1033 43.45 11.36 59.80
CA THR A 1033 43.70 10.07 59.13
C THR A 1033 43.00 10.01 57.77
N TYR A 1034 43.51 9.23 56.82
CA TYR A 1034 42.86 9.02 55.52
C TYR A 1034 41.38 8.60 55.62
N THR A 1035 40.99 7.89 56.69
CA THR A 1035 39.59 7.50 56.93
C THR A 1035 38.73 8.70 57.35
N GLN A 1036 39.24 9.54 58.26
CA GLN A 1036 38.56 10.80 58.62
C GLN A 1036 38.49 11.75 57.42
N ARG A 1037 39.58 11.84 56.62
CA ARG A 1037 39.64 12.62 55.38
C ARG A 1037 38.60 12.20 54.36
N ALA A 1038 38.43 10.91 54.14
CA ALA A 1038 37.37 10.42 53.25
C ALA A 1038 35.97 10.91 53.66
N LYS A 1039 35.68 10.89 54.97
CA LYS A 1039 34.38 11.34 55.52
C LYS A 1039 34.21 12.86 55.41
N GLN A 1040 35.20 13.63 55.85
CA GLN A 1040 35.12 15.09 55.95
C GLN A 1040 35.24 15.77 54.59
N VAL A 1041 36.17 15.34 53.73
CA VAL A 1041 36.26 15.83 52.34
C VAL A 1041 34.99 15.47 51.56
N GLY A 1042 34.43 14.27 51.77
CA GLY A 1042 33.14 13.91 51.18
C GLY A 1042 31.99 14.83 51.65
N ALA A 1043 31.99 15.25 52.92
CA ALA A 1043 30.99 16.19 53.44
C ALA A 1043 31.17 17.59 52.83
N TYR A 1044 32.42 18.06 52.72
CA TYR A 1044 32.78 19.30 52.06
C TYR A 1044 32.34 19.32 50.59
N VAL A 1045 32.69 18.28 49.82
CA VAL A 1045 32.30 18.16 48.40
C VAL A 1045 30.79 18.15 48.23
N ARG A 1046 30.03 17.46 49.11
CA ARG A 1046 28.56 17.50 49.09
C ARG A 1046 28.01 18.89 49.38
N LYS A 1047 28.60 19.63 50.32
CA LYS A 1047 28.20 21.00 50.66
C LYS A 1047 28.45 21.95 49.47
N GLU A 1048 29.64 21.91 48.89
CA GLU A 1048 30.00 22.76 47.74
C GLU A 1048 29.19 22.40 46.49
N PHE A 1049 28.91 21.11 46.26
CA PHE A 1049 28.02 20.67 45.16
C PHE A 1049 26.62 21.26 45.31
N ARG A 1050 26.08 21.36 46.53
CA ARG A 1050 24.78 21.99 46.76
C ARG A 1050 24.82 23.51 46.53
N ALA A 1051 25.88 24.18 46.97
CA ALA A 1051 26.07 25.60 46.70
C ALA A 1051 26.14 25.86 45.18
N MET A 1052 26.87 25.01 44.46
CA MET A 1052 26.94 25.03 42.99
C MET A 1052 25.55 24.84 42.36
N ARG A 1053 24.75 23.87 42.83
CA ARG A 1053 23.38 23.67 42.35
C ARG A 1053 22.51 24.91 42.53
N LYS A 1054 22.50 25.52 43.71
CA LYS A 1054 21.73 26.75 43.99
C LYS A 1054 22.08 27.91 43.06
N ASN A 1055 23.34 27.99 42.61
CA ASN A 1055 23.81 29.04 41.71
C ASN A 1055 23.52 28.76 40.23
N ILE A 1056 23.46 27.49 39.81
CA ILE A 1056 23.36 27.10 38.40
C ILE A 1056 21.92 26.69 38.02
N GLU A 1057 21.16 26.09 38.93
CA GLU A 1057 19.79 25.65 38.70
C GLU A 1057 18.84 26.86 38.72
N SER A 1058 18.57 27.42 37.54
CA SER A 1058 17.60 28.49 37.32
C SER A 1058 16.16 28.03 37.61
N PRO A 1059 15.17 28.95 37.77
CA PRO A 1059 13.78 28.56 38.00
C PRO A 1059 13.20 27.63 36.91
N THR A 1060 13.77 27.64 35.71
CA THR A 1060 13.31 26.84 34.58
C THR A 1060 14.17 25.60 34.30
N TYR A 1061 15.20 25.33 35.11
CA TYR A 1061 16.19 24.27 34.88
C TYR A 1061 15.54 22.90 34.64
N TRP A 1062 14.56 22.52 35.48
CA TRP A 1062 13.89 21.21 35.39
C TRP A 1062 12.72 21.15 34.41
N HIS A 1063 12.27 22.29 33.86
CA HIS A 1063 11.05 22.35 33.02
C HIS A 1063 11.14 21.44 31.80
N LYS A 1064 12.26 21.49 31.07
CA LYS A 1064 12.46 20.64 29.89
C LYS A 1064 12.36 19.15 30.24
N THR A 1065 12.98 18.76 31.36
CA THR A 1065 12.98 17.38 31.83
C THR A 1065 11.58 16.90 32.20
N LEU A 1066 10.81 17.72 32.93
CA LEU A 1066 9.42 17.42 33.28
C LEU A 1066 8.54 17.32 32.04
N LEU A 1067 8.58 18.32 31.16
CA LEU A 1067 7.76 18.37 29.95
C LEU A 1067 8.00 17.18 29.01
N GLU A 1068 9.25 16.70 28.89
CA GLU A 1068 9.53 15.48 28.13
C GLU A 1068 8.78 14.25 28.66
N ASN A 1069 8.61 14.12 29.98
CA ASN A 1069 7.90 12.98 30.58
C ASN A 1069 6.38 13.08 30.39
N PHE A 1070 5.83 14.29 30.28
CA PHE A 1070 4.39 14.52 30.06
C PHE A 1070 3.98 14.56 28.59
N ARG A 1071 4.93 14.64 27.64
CA ARG A 1071 4.64 14.83 26.20
C ARG A 1071 3.61 13.85 25.62
N TYR A 1072 3.69 12.58 26.03
CA TYR A 1072 2.80 11.51 25.55
C TYR A 1072 1.71 11.13 26.57
N LYS A 1073 1.62 11.84 27.70
CA LYS A 1073 0.63 11.60 28.75
C LYS A 1073 -0.77 12.17 28.44
N GLY A 1074 -0.88 12.98 27.39
CA GLY A 1074 -2.13 13.57 26.91
C GLY A 1074 -1.96 15.05 26.58
N PRO A 1075 -2.62 15.60 25.54
CA PRO A 1075 -2.41 16.98 25.12
C PRO A 1075 -2.88 18.00 26.15
N LEU A 1076 -3.99 17.72 26.85
CA LEU A 1076 -4.51 18.58 27.92
C LEU A 1076 -3.57 18.59 29.14
N VAL A 1077 -3.14 17.40 29.58
CA VAL A 1077 -2.18 17.25 30.69
C VAL A 1077 -0.86 17.97 30.38
N TYR A 1078 -0.30 17.75 29.18
CA TYR A 1078 0.94 18.40 28.76
C TYR A 1078 0.81 19.93 28.72
N LYS A 1079 -0.31 20.44 28.18
CA LYS A 1079 -0.57 21.89 28.13
C LYS A 1079 -0.72 22.47 29.53
N GLY A 1080 -1.49 21.81 30.40
CA GLY A 1080 -1.68 22.22 31.79
C GLY A 1080 -0.36 22.31 32.56
N VAL A 1081 0.45 21.24 32.52
CA VAL A 1081 1.77 21.23 33.16
C VAL A 1081 2.70 22.32 32.61
N ARG A 1082 2.70 22.53 31.29
CA ARG A 1082 3.54 23.56 30.65
C ARG A 1082 3.15 24.97 31.07
N ASP A 1083 1.86 25.26 31.03
CA ASP A 1083 1.36 26.61 31.32
C ASP A 1083 1.56 26.92 32.82
N ASP A 1084 1.29 25.95 33.70
CA ASP A 1084 1.51 26.06 35.14
C ASP A 1084 2.98 26.28 35.52
N LEU A 1085 3.90 25.43 34.99
CA LEU A 1085 5.35 25.60 35.20
C LEU A 1085 5.84 26.98 34.72
N LYS A 1086 5.29 27.49 33.61
CA LYS A 1086 5.68 28.79 33.06
C LYS A 1086 5.24 29.93 33.99
N VAL A 1087 3.99 29.91 34.44
CA VAL A 1087 3.40 30.95 35.30
C VAL A 1087 4.07 30.97 36.68
N HIS A 1088 4.27 29.80 37.29
CA HIS A 1088 4.68 29.70 38.70
C HIS A 1088 6.18 29.43 38.90
N SER A 1089 7.01 29.56 37.86
CA SER A 1089 8.45 29.20 37.89
C SER A 1089 9.24 29.81 39.06
N ILE A 1090 9.09 31.11 39.30
CA ILE A 1090 9.80 31.82 40.39
C ILE A 1090 9.27 31.39 41.76
N SER A 1091 7.95 31.26 41.89
CA SER A 1091 7.30 30.82 43.14
C SER A 1091 7.72 29.40 43.50
N TYR A 1092 7.70 28.47 42.53
CA TYR A 1092 8.20 27.12 42.73
C TYR A 1092 9.67 27.09 43.11
N GLN A 1093 10.53 27.93 42.53
CA GLN A 1093 11.93 28.00 42.96
C GLN A 1093 12.06 28.45 44.43
N LYS A 1094 11.31 29.48 44.85
CA LYS A 1094 11.29 29.93 46.26
C LYS A 1094 10.83 28.81 47.20
N LEU A 1095 9.78 28.08 46.82
CA LEU A 1095 9.27 26.92 47.55
C LEU A 1095 10.34 25.83 47.68
N LEU A 1096 10.96 25.43 46.56
CA LEU A 1096 11.97 24.38 46.52
C LEU A 1096 13.19 24.71 47.39
N HIS A 1097 13.67 25.95 47.34
CA HIS A 1097 14.84 26.39 48.12
C HIS A 1097 14.57 26.57 49.61
N GLY A 1098 13.32 26.85 49.99
CA GLY A 1098 12.96 27.00 51.40
C GLY A 1098 12.79 25.66 52.12
N LEU A 1099 12.30 24.63 51.44
CA LEU A 1099 11.98 23.33 52.05
C LEU A 1099 13.24 22.53 52.40
N ASP A 1100 13.19 21.80 53.52
CA ASP A 1100 14.33 20.97 53.92
C ASP A 1100 14.72 19.93 52.85
N GLU A 1101 16.02 19.66 52.76
CA GLU A 1101 16.59 18.77 51.76
C GLU A 1101 16.23 17.30 52.04
N LYS A 1102 15.96 16.94 53.28
CA LYS A 1102 15.64 15.56 53.72
C LYS A 1102 14.24 15.43 54.33
N GLY A 1103 13.46 16.50 54.33
CA GLY A 1103 12.13 16.55 54.95
C GLY A 1103 11.15 15.53 54.36
N SER A 1104 10.18 15.16 55.20
CA SER A 1104 9.00 14.38 54.80
C SER A 1104 7.84 15.32 54.47
N ILE A 1105 7.26 15.13 53.29
CA ILE A 1105 6.25 16.00 52.68
C ILE A 1105 5.01 15.17 52.36
N ILE A 1106 3.86 15.60 52.85
CA ILE A 1106 2.55 15.19 52.33
C ILE A 1106 2.10 16.21 51.31
N TYR A 1107 1.68 15.75 50.14
CA TYR A 1107 1.16 16.58 49.06
C TYR A 1107 -0.24 16.13 48.67
N VAL A 1108 -1.17 17.07 48.66
CA VAL A 1108 -2.56 16.81 48.30
C VAL A 1108 -2.96 17.79 47.20
N SER A 1109 -3.50 17.27 46.09
CA SER A 1109 -4.00 18.11 44.99
C SER A 1109 -5.21 17.49 44.30
N GLN A 1110 -5.99 18.31 43.59
CA GLN A 1110 -7.07 17.83 42.76
C GLN A 1110 -6.53 17.21 41.45
N GLN A 1111 -5.56 17.87 40.79
CA GLN A 1111 -5.09 17.52 39.44
C GLN A 1111 -3.60 17.78 39.19
N ASN A 1112 -2.89 18.52 40.05
CA ASN A 1112 -1.48 18.87 39.80
C ASN A 1112 -0.56 17.69 40.09
N VAL A 1113 0.16 17.26 39.06
CA VAL A 1113 1.01 16.05 39.07
C VAL A 1113 2.48 16.36 38.90
N HIS A 1114 2.86 17.60 38.57
CA HIS A 1114 4.25 17.94 38.28
C HIS A 1114 5.01 18.48 39.49
N LEU A 1115 4.33 19.08 40.48
CA LEU A 1115 5.01 19.62 41.66
C LEU A 1115 5.69 18.55 42.53
N PRO A 1116 5.10 17.38 42.83
CA PRO A 1116 5.78 16.29 43.54
C PRO A 1116 7.05 15.81 42.81
N LEU A 1117 6.99 15.77 41.47
CA LEU A 1117 8.14 15.39 40.64
C LEU A 1117 9.24 16.46 40.69
N LEU A 1118 8.86 17.75 40.69
CA LEU A 1118 9.79 18.87 40.81
C LEU A 1118 10.48 18.88 42.18
N LEU A 1119 9.73 18.65 43.26
CA LEU A 1119 10.26 18.52 44.63
C LEU A 1119 11.31 17.40 44.74
N ALA A 1120 11.07 16.25 44.10
CA ALA A 1120 12.00 15.12 44.08
C ALA A 1120 13.25 15.35 43.19
N LEU A 1121 13.11 16.10 42.10
CA LEU A 1121 14.25 16.47 41.23
C LEU A 1121 15.17 17.48 41.91
N ASP A 1122 14.60 18.44 42.65
CA ASP A 1122 15.35 19.42 43.41
C ASP A 1122 16.15 18.77 44.56
N SER A 1123 15.51 17.94 45.39
CA SER A 1123 16.21 17.13 46.38
C SER A 1123 15.74 15.68 46.41
N ILE A 1124 16.65 14.80 45.98
CA ILE A 1124 16.46 13.34 45.91
C ILE A 1124 16.22 12.72 47.29
N ASP A 1125 16.60 13.40 48.37
CA ASP A 1125 16.47 12.87 49.72
C ASP A 1125 15.12 13.14 50.38
N ARG A 1126 14.25 13.98 49.79
CA ARG A 1126 12.89 14.22 50.31
C ARG A 1126 12.04 12.97 50.24
N LYS A 1127 11.23 12.73 51.27
CA LYS A 1127 10.18 11.69 51.29
C LYS A 1127 8.85 12.34 50.96
N ILE A 1128 8.20 11.95 49.88
CA ILE A 1128 6.98 12.60 49.38
C ILE A 1128 5.86 11.57 49.33
N SER A 1129 4.80 11.78 50.10
CA SER A 1129 3.55 11.02 50.00
C SER A 1129 2.52 11.91 49.31
N ALA A 1130 2.01 11.49 48.15
CA ALA A 1130 1.14 12.31 47.30
C ALA A 1130 -0.23 11.66 47.10
N PHE A 1131 -1.30 12.42 47.30
CA PHE A 1131 -2.66 12.04 46.92
C PHE A 1131 -3.20 13.02 45.88
N ILE A 1132 -3.74 12.48 44.78
CA ILE A 1132 -4.40 13.25 43.72
C ILE A 1132 -5.85 12.80 43.63
N LYS A 1133 -6.82 13.71 43.86
CA LYS A 1133 -8.26 13.39 43.89
C LYS A 1133 -8.77 12.81 42.57
N ASN A 1134 -8.27 13.29 41.43
CA ASN A 1134 -8.64 12.77 40.12
C ASN A 1134 -7.86 11.49 39.77
N ASP A 1135 -8.57 10.37 39.62
CA ASP A 1135 -8.02 9.04 39.30
C ASP A 1135 -7.09 9.03 38.08
N HIS A 1136 -7.44 9.77 37.02
CA HIS A 1136 -6.66 9.81 35.78
C HIS A 1136 -5.30 10.46 36.01
N TYR A 1137 -5.27 11.61 36.69
CA TYR A 1137 -4.03 12.32 37.03
C TYR A 1137 -3.18 11.54 38.04
N ARG A 1138 -3.83 10.92 39.03
CA ARG A 1138 -3.18 10.03 39.99
C ARG A 1138 -2.43 8.88 39.31
N ALA A 1139 -3.09 8.18 38.38
CA ALA A 1139 -2.48 7.09 37.62
C ALA A 1139 -1.32 7.59 36.75
N ILE A 1140 -1.40 8.80 36.19
CA ILE A 1140 -0.31 9.43 35.44
C ILE A 1140 0.92 9.68 36.31
N LEU A 1141 0.73 10.18 37.53
CA LEU A 1141 1.80 10.41 38.51
C LEU A 1141 2.43 9.08 38.96
N ALA A 1142 1.61 8.09 39.30
CA ALA A 1142 2.07 6.77 39.74
C ALA A 1142 2.91 6.07 38.65
N ASN A 1143 2.47 6.13 37.39
CA ASN A 1143 3.17 5.51 36.26
C ASN A 1143 4.14 6.47 35.53
N ASN A 1144 4.69 7.47 36.22
CA ASN A 1144 5.69 8.37 35.65
C ASN A 1144 7.11 7.80 35.81
N TYR A 1145 7.96 7.96 34.79
CA TYR A 1145 9.37 7.56 34.87
C TYR A 1145 10.10 8.20 36.05
N LEU A 1146 9.82 9.48 36.34
CA LEU A 1146 10.48 10.19 37.42
C LEU A 1146 10.12 9.61 38.79
N THR A 1147 8.85 9.24 39.01
CA THR A 1147 8.37 8.55 40.22
C THR A 1147 9.13 7.26 40.50
N HIS A 1148 9.40 6.46 39.46
CA HIS A 1148 10.11 5.19 39.61
C HIS A 1148 11.63 5.32 39.68
N ARG A 1149 12.22 6.32 38.98
CA ARG A 1149 13.67 6.50 38.87
C ARG A 1149 14.24 7.30 40.04
N TYR A 1150 13.50 8.26 40.57
CA TYR A 1150 13.88 9.11 41.69
C TYR A 1150 13.09 8.65 42.92
N SER A 1151 13.68 7.71 43.66
CA SER A 1151 12.99 7.01 44.74
C SER A 1151 12.72 7.94 45.92
N LYS A 1152 11.44 8.02 46.29
CA LYS A 1152 10.83 8.46 47.56
C LYS A 1152 9.47 9.15 47.36
N ILE A 1153 8.87 9.06 46.17
CA ILE A 1153 7.48 9.44 45.94
C ILE A 1153 6.59 8.19 46.12
N ALA A 1154 5.72 8.22 47.12
CA ALA A 1154 4.63 7.26 47.30
C ALA A 1154 3.32 7.91 46.85
N VAL A 1155 2.61 7.29 45.91
CA VAL A 1155 1.30 7.77 45.44
C VAL A 1155 0.21 6.95 46.14
N CYS A 1156 -0.68 7.63 46.84
CA CYS A 1156 -1.71 7.02 47.69
C CYS A 1156 -3.04 6.85 46.94
N ASP A 1157 -3.68 5.68 47.11
CA ASP A 1157 -4.96 5.34 46.46
C ASP A 1157 -6.20 5.82 47.23
N ALA A 1158 -6.05 6.16 48.51
CA ALA A 1158 -7.12 6.72 49.34
C ALA A 1158 -6.66 8.02 50.01
N PHE A 1159 -7.58 8.96 50.23
CA PHE A 1159 -7.27 10.27 50.78
C PHE A 1159 -6.70 10.15 52.19
N GLU A 1160 -7.31 9.31 53.03
CA GLU A 1160 -6.95 9.05 54.41
C GLU A 1160 -5.55 8.41 54.52
N SER A 1161 -5.22 7.55 53.55
CA SER A 1161 -3.96 6.80 53.56
C SER A 1161 -2.71 7.70 53.48
N VAL A 1162 -2.81 8.89 52.87
CA VAL A 1162 -1.66 9.81 52.75
C VAL A 1162 -1.24 10.40 54.09
N PHE A 1163 -2.17 10.52 55.04
CA PHE A 1163 -1.96 11.11 56.36
C PHE A 1163 -1.41 10.13 57.40
N THR A 1164 -1.40 8.82 57.10
CA THR A 1164 -0.83 7.78 57.98
C THR A 1164 0.69 7.83 58.07
N VAL A 1165 1.36 8.53 57.16
CA VAL A 1165 2.82 8.64 57.09
C VAL A 1165 3.30 9.83 57.91
N PRO A 1166 4.39 9.73 58.70
CA PRO A 1166 4.96 10.88 59.40
C PRO A 1166 5.50 11.92 58.41
N ALA A 1167 5.12 13.18 58.60
CA ALA A 1167 5.47 14.30 57.72
C ALA A 1167 5.82 15.55 58.52
N GLU A 1168 6.83 16.30 58.07
CA GLU A 1168 7.18 17.60 58.65
C GLU A 1168 6.47 18.75 57.92
N THR A 1169 6.12 18.53 56.64
CA THR A 1169 5.47 19.52 55.78
C THR A 1169 4.21 18.97 55.14
N LEU A 1170 3.12 19.73 55.18
CA LEU A 1170 1.89 19.48 54.42
C LEU A 1170 1.76 20.55 53.33
N ILE A 1171 1.59 20.13 52.08
CA ILE A 1171 1.32 20.99 50.94
C ILE A 1171 -0.08 20.68 50.41
N ILE A 1172 -0.95 21.69 50.38
CA ILE A 1172 -2.32 21.62 49.88
C ILE A 1172 -2.42 22.46 48.61
N ASP A 1173 -2.86 21.84 47.53
CA ASP A 1173 -2.98 22.43 46.19
C ASP A 1173 -4.41 22.29 45.66
N ASP A 1174 -5.35 22.93 46.36
CA ASP A 1174 -6.68 23.38 45.96
C ASP A 1174 -7.44 23.89 47.21
N SER A 1175 -8.46 24.74 47.04
CA SER A 1175 -9.32 25.17 48.16
C SER A 1175 -10.47 24.22 48.48
N GLU A 1176 -10.81 23.29 47.57
CA GLU A 1176 -11.79 22.22 47.82
C GLU A 1176 -11.37 21.25 48.94
N PHE A 1177 -10.09 21.19 49.29
CA PHE A 1177 -9.62 20.49 50.49
C PHE A 1177 -9.87 21.38 51.71
N HIS A 1178 -11.13 21.60 52.05
CA HIS A 1178 -11.52 22.16 53.34
C HIS A 1178 -10.86 21.35 54.46
N PRO A 1179 -10.60 21.94 55.64
CA PRO A 1179 -9.94 21.22 56.72
C PRO A 1179 -10.85 20.07 57.19
N SER A 1180 -10.62 18.89 56.63
CA SER A 1180 -11.25 17.64 57.04
C SER A 1180 -10.65 17.21 58.38
N GLU A 1181 -11.33 16.29 59.06
CA GLU A 1181 -10.87 15.80 60.37
C GLU A 1181 -9.45 15.24 60.29
N GLU A 1182 -9.11 14.57 59.19
CA GLU A 1182 -7.78 14.03 58.91
C GLU A 1182 -6.71 15.13 58.74
N ILE A 1183 -7.03 16.22 58.02
CA ILE A 1183 -6.13 17.37 57.88
C ILE A 1183 -5.91 18.01 59.25
N HIS A 1184 -6.98 18.25 60.01
CA HIS A 1184 -6.89 18.85 61.35
C HIS A 1184 -6.05 18.00 62.31
N GLN A 1185 -6.25 16.68 62.34
CA GLN A 1185 -5.41 15.78 63.12
C GLN A 1185 -3.95 15.90 62.70
N LYS A 1186 -3.67 15.93 61.39
CA LYS A 1186 -2.28 16.02 60.89
C LYS A 1186 -1.62 17.37 61.17
N LEU A 1187 -2.36 18.48 61.19
CA LEU A 1187 -1.83 19.81 61.53
C LEU A 1187 -1.15 19.84 62.91
N SER A 1188 -1.54 18.94 63.82
CA SER A 1188 -0.92 18.81 65.14
C SER A 1188 0.45 18.11 65.15
N GLU A 1189 0.86 17.49 64.03
CA GLU A 1189 2.11 16.73 63.90
C GLU A 1189 3.15 17.40 62.99
N ILE A 1190 2.72 18.34 62.14
CA ILE A 1190 3.58 19.00 61.15
C ILE A 1190 4.17 20.31 61.68
N SER A 1191 5.28 20.73 61.07
CA SER A 1191 5.95 22.01 61.34
C SER A 1191 5.67 23.08 60.29
N ASN A 1192 5.43 22.66 59.04
CA ASN A 1192 5.20 23.55 57.90
C ASN A 1192 3.87 23.20 57.22
N LEU A 1193 3.05 24.20 56.96
CA LEU A 1193 1.86 24.09 56.12
C LEU A 1193 2.00 25.05 54.95
N ILE A 1194 1.81 24.57 53.73
CA ILE A 1194 1.91 25.36 52.51
C ILE A 1194 0.63 25.20 51.72
N VAL A 1195 -0.05 26.31 51.45
CA VAL A 1195 -1.30 26.34 50.69
C VAL A 1195 -1.04 27.06 49.39
N LEU A 1196 -1.26 26.40 48.26
CA LEU A 1196 -1.15 27.01 46.93
C LEU A 1196 -2.47 27.71 46.60
N ASP A 1197 -2.43 29.00 46.23
CA ASP A 1197 -3.61 29.87 46.17
C ASP A 1197 -4.22 29.92 44.76
N LYS A 1198 -5.50 29.54 44.64
CA LYS A 1198 -6.38 29.83 43.47
C LYS A 1198 -7.81 30.26 43.86
N GLY A 1199 -8.10 30.57 45.13
CA GLY A 1199 -9.41 31.08 45.57
C GLY A 1199 -9.87 30.55 46.94
N GLU A 1200 -10.06 31.47 47.89
CA GLU A 1200 -10.37 31.32 49.33
C GLU A 1200 -9.20 30.96 50.28
N LYS A 1201 -9.06 31.75 51.34
CA LYS A 1201 -7.97 31.69 52.33
C LYS A 1201 -8.21 30.53 53.31
N PHE A 1202 -7.50 29.43 53.14
CA PHE A 1202 -7.36 28.41 54.19
C PHE A 1202 -6.86 29.07 55.49
N THR A 1203 -7.62 28.98 56.58
CA THR A 1203 -7.24 29.52 57.90
C THR A 1203 -6.72 28.39 58.79
N PRO A 1204 -5.39 28.28 58.99
CA PRO A 1204 -4.85 27.30 59.91
C PRO A 1204 -5.12 27.68 61.39
N PRO A 1205 -4.93 26.74 62.33
CA PRO A 1205 -4.98 27.03 63.76
C PRO A 1205 -4.06 28.18 64.16
N SER A 1206 -4.40 28.90 65.24
CA SER A 1206 -3.62 30.03 65.77
C SER A 1206 -2.16 29.72 66.13
N SER A 1207 -1.81 28.43 66.23
CA SER A 1207 -0.43 27.96 66.41
C SER A 1207 0.46 28.14 65.19
N PHE A 1208 -0.06 28.57 64.04
CA PHE A 1208 0.68 28.81 62.82
C PHE A 1208 0.78 30.30 62.47
N THR A 1209 1.98 30.76 62.11
CA THR A 1209 2.24 32.11 61.61
C THR A 1209 2.70 32.09 60.16
N ILE A 1210 2.42 33.17 59.41
CA ILE A 1210 2.85 33.28 58.01
C ILE A 1210 4.36 33.51 57.96
N LEU A 1211 5.10 32.54 57.42
CA LEU A 1211 6.54 32.64 57.17
C LEU A 1211 6.82 33.37 55.86
N LEU A 1212 6.08 33.05 54.81
CA LEU A 1212 6.25 33.63 53.48
C LEU A 1212 4.93 33.61 52.72
N GLN A 1213 4.61 34.72 52.05
CA GLN A 1213 3.42 34.84 51.22
C GLN A 1213 3.79 35.47 49.87
N ASN A 1214 3.23 34.92 48.80
CA ASN A 1214 3.26 35.52 47.47
C ASN A 1214 1.97 35.15 46.70
N ASP A 1215 1.86 35.63 45.47
CA ASP A 1215 0.67 35.45 44.62
C ASP A 1215 0.36 33.99 44.24
N THR A 1216 1.23 33.04 44.59
CA THR A 1216 1.07 31.61 44.26
C THR A 1216 0.85 30.74 45.49
N PHE A 1217 1.41 31.11 46.65
CA PHE A 1217 1.28 30.31 47.86
C PHE A 1217 1.44 31.12 49.15
N ILE A 1218 0.83 30.59 50.21
CA ILE A 1218 1.04 31.01 51.60
C ILE A 1218 1.73 29.88 52.35
N TRP A 1219 2.87 30.18 52.95
CA TRP A 1219 3.61 29.27 53.80
C TRP A 1219 3.44 29.67 55.25
N TYR A 1220 2.79 28.80 56.01
CA TYR A 1220 2.63 28.86 57.44
C TYR A 1220 3.67 27.99 58.17
N LYS A 1221 4.28 28.52 59.22
CA LYS A 1221 5.19 27.80 60.11
C LYS A 1221 4.58 27.73 61.49
N ARG A 1222 4.63 26.56 62.13
CA ARG A 1222 4.13 26.39 63.49
C ARG A 1222 5.05 27.13 64.46
N ASN A 1223 4.46 27.91 65.36
CA ASN A 1223 5.15 28.49 66.49
C ASN A 1223 5.50 27.35 67.44
N THR A 1224 6.79 27.05 67.56
CA THR A 1224 7.35 26.08 68.52
C THR A 1224 7.47 26.68 69.90
#